data_AF-A0A840RBI8-F1
#
_entry.id   AF-A0A840RBI8-F1
#
_cell.length_a   1.000
_cell.length_b   1.000
_cell.length_c   1.000
_cell.angle_alpha   90.00
_cell.angle_beta   90.00
_cell.angle_gamma   90.00
#
_symmetry.space_group_name_H-M   'P 1'
#
loop_
_entity.id
_entity.type
_entity.pdbx_description
1 polymer ?
#
loop_
_entity_poly.entity_id
_entity_poly.type
_entity_poly.pdbx_seq_one_letter_code
_entity_poly.pdbx_strand_id
1 'polypeptide(L)'
;MTSSISPTPTPTPTPTPTPTPTASPTPSSGLSTGLSTSSGLGAITSMGIGSGIDVSGIISQLMQVEQQPLLALQKQEASYDAQLSALGTLQGALTDFQSTLTALSDPTKLQLSTATLANTAVGTATATNSAQQGSHSLLVSKLAQNQVLASADVSSPNNPVGTGSLTISFGSYTAGTGGASGTFAPNTQQQSITVNIDSTNNSLFGLRDAINAAKGGVTASVINDGNGFRLVMSSNTTGAVNGMKITATGANGDTGLNAFAYDPASSTNGVSVTQAAQDAQFTLDGISISKPTNTISDVLSGVTLNLTGTNTDATTLTIGTDPTSLVKNVQAMVDGYNNFMSQLSSLTGYDTTTNTAGILNGQYSLNSIKTQMRSVFNKALGGSNAYQSLFDVGVGFDDKGNMTLDQTKLTSAAQSNPQAIATLFASGTSVSKPGGVTVVSTSSSLTKPGTYAINVTSPATQGSVTSGSNITFPLTIGADNDNFTVAIDGVQSGTIKLTDGTVYNNGNDLAAAMQTAINNDATIKAAGVSSNITFANGALQFSSASYGATSSMQVTTVATGGSGDPAFLTVTNKATGTDAVATIGGQPATATGNVLVGTGPAAGMIISLAAGSTGDMGSVTYSQGFSYNLSQSINNMVSTKATDNGLFYSVTNSINASITRLQAQETEMQTRLTQVQANYVQQFTAMDTTVGALKNTSSYLTTQLANLPKISS
;
A
#
# COMPACT_ATOMS: atom_id res chain seq x y z
N MET A 1 51.98 -17.77 16.57
CA MET A 1 52.00 -16.36 16.12
C MET A 1 50.75 -16.14 15.30
N THR A 2 49.68 -15.72 15.97
CA THR A 2 48.33 -15.60 15.40
C THR A 2 47.93 -14.14 15.51
N SER A 3 48.11 -13.41 14.41
CA SER A 3 47.78 -12.00 14.30
C SER A 3 46.33 -11.80 13.89
N SER A 4 45.61 -11.09 14.78
CA SER A 4 44.60 -10.06 14.53
C SER A 4 43.91 -10.00 13.16
N ILE A 5 42.60 -10.28 13.14
CA ILE A 5 41.64 -9.51 12.34
C ILE A 5 40.42 -9.24 13.22
N SER A 6 40.14 -7.95 13.41
CA SER A 6 39.01 -7.39 14.14
C SER A 6 37.70 -7.58 13.36
N PRO A 7 36.60 -8.05 13.95
CA PRO A 7 35.28 -7.92 13.35
C PRO A 7 34.68 -6.54 13.65
N THR A 8 34.25 -5.88 12.58
CA THR A 8 33.50 -4.61 12.52
C THR A 8 32.22 -4.65 13.37
N PRO A 9 31.85 -3.57 14.08
CA PRO A 9 30.59 -3.53 14.83
C PRO A 9 29.38 -3.46 13.90
N THR A 10 28.45 -4.38 14.09
CA THR A 10 27.10 -4.36 13.49
C THR A 10 26.34 -3.11 13.97
N PRO A 11 25.69 -2.35 13.07
CA PRO A 11 24.88 -1.19 13.48
C PRO A 11 23.66 -1.65 14.28
N THR A 12 23.54 -1.14 15.50
CA THR A 12 22.33 -1.28 16.32
C THR A 12 21.16 -0.57 15.62
N PRO A 13 19.98 -1.21 15.48
CA PRO A 13 18.81 -0.53 14.95
C PRO A 13 18.37 0.57 15.91
N THR A 14 18.33 1.81 15.40
CA THR A 14 17.68 2.95 16.03
C THR A 14 16.19 2.64 16.23
N PRO A 15 15.65 2.68 17.45
CA PRO A 15 14.20 2.59 17.63
C PRO A 15 13.53 3.88 17.15
N THR A 16 12.65 3.75 16.17
CA THR A 16 11.68 4.77 15.73
C THR A 16 10.82 5.23 16.93
N PRO A 17 10.53 6.53 17.07
CA PRO A 17 9.72 7.05 18.17
C PRO A 17 8.28 6.51 18.09
N THR A 18 7.90 5.72 19.09
CA THR A 18 6.53 5.29 19.34
C THR A 18 5.67 6.51 19.73
N PRO A 19 4.43 6.65 19.22
CA PRO A 19 3.55 7.75 19.56
C PRO A 19 3.21 7.76 21.06
N THR A 20 3.32 8.93 21.67
CA THR A 20 2.95 9.21 23.06
C THR A 20 1.48 8.85 23.31
N PRO A 21 1.18 7.88 24.20
CA PRO A 21 -0.18 7.70 24.69
C PRO A 21 -0.51 8.80 25.70
N THR A 22 -1.60 9.52 25.46
CA THR A 22 -2.25 10.39 26.44
C THR A 22 -2.62 9.57 27.67
N ALA A 23 -2.23 10.04 28.85
CA ALA A 23 -2.38 9.31 30.10
C ALA A 23 -3.86 9.01 30.44
N SER A 24 -4.16 7.72 30.60
CA SER A 24 -5.28 7.25 31.41
C SER A 24 -4.70 6.76 32.75
N PRO A 25 -5.29 7.12 33.90
CA PRO A 25 -4.72 6.78 35.20
C PRO A 25 -4.92 5.29 35.49
N THR A 26 -3.82 4.57 35.74
CA THR A 26 -3.84 3.24 36.37
C THR A 26 -3.72 3.41 37.89
N PRO A 27 -4.30 2.50 38.69
CA PRO A 27 -4.48 2.67 40.13
C PRO A 27 -3.16 2.42 40.86
N SER A 28 -2.80 3.32 41.76
CA SER A 28 -1.58 3.19 42.55
C SER A 28 -1.76 2.11 43.62
N SER A 29 -1.15 0.95 43.39
CA SER A 29 -0.71 0.07 44.46
C SER A 29 0.58 0.66 45.06
N GLY A 30 0.49 1.07 46.33
CA GLY A 30 1.59 1.73 47.02
C GLY A 30 1.28 1.98 48.49
N LEU A 31 0.89 0.94 49.23
CA LEU A 31 0.99 0.94 50.69
C LEU A 31 2.48 0.95 51.06
N SER A 32 3.06 2.15 51.14
CA SER A 32 4.31 2.39 51.84
C SER A 32 3.97 2.96 53.21
N THR A 33 4.35 2.19 54.23
CA THR A 33 4.39 2.52 55.65
C THR A 33 4.96 3.92 55.89
N GLY A 34 4.12 4.82 56.39
CA GLY A 34 4.49 6.18 56.80
C GLY A 34 3.71 6.57 58.05
N LEU A 35 3.96 5.85 59.14
CA LEU A 35 3.48 6.20 60.47
C LEU A 35 4.22 7.48 60.92
N SER A 36 3.69 8.65 60.56
CA SER A 36 4.16 9.92 61.12
C SER A 36 3.66 10.04 62.55
N THR A 37 4.60 9.97 63.47
CA THR A 37 4.43 10.17 64.91
C THR A 37 3.87 11.57 65.18
N SER A 38 2.58 11.65 65.50
CA SER A 38 2.05 12.80 66.25
C SER A 38 2.53 12.68 67.69
N SER A 39 3.60 13.40 67.99
CA SER A 39 4.03 13.69 69.34
C SER A 39 2.93 14.48 70.05
N GLY A 40 2.10 13.81 70.84
CA GLY A 40 1.03 14.48 71.57
C GLY A 40 -0.04 13.61 72.21
N LEU A 41 0.25 12.36 72.59
CA LEU A 41 -0.62 11.59 73.49
C LEU A 41 0.26 10.94 74.56
N GLY A 42 0.21 11.49 75.77
CA GLY A 42 0.84 10.91 76.93
C GLY A 42 0.28 9.51 77.21
N ALA A 43 1.20 8.59 77.54
CA ALA A 43 0.98 7.35 78.30
C ALA A 43 -0.38 6.64 78.10
N ILE A 44 -0.50 5.81 77.06
CA ILE A 44 -1.54 4.77 77.02
C ILE A 44 -0.98 3.55 77.75
N THR A 45 -1.14 3.52 79.07
CA THR A 45 -0.96 2.29 79.83
C THR A 45 -2.09 1.33 79.47
N SER A 46 -1.76 0.24 78.77
CA SER A 46 -2.38 -1.06 79.03
C SER A 46 -3.90 -1.17 78.68
N MET A 47 -4.26 -1.14 77.40
CA MET A 47 -5.60 -1.58 76.97
C MET A 47 -5.79 -3.07 77.28
N GLY A 48 -6.78 -3.43 78.11
CA GLY A 48 -7.17 -4.82 78.38
C GLY A 48 -6.62 -5.45 79.66
N ILE A 49 -5.73 -4.79 80.40
CA ILE A 49 -5.11 -5.35 81.61
C ILE A 49 -5.90 -4.99 82.89
N GLY A 50 -6.81 -4.01 82.83
CA GLY A 50 -7.64 -3.59 83.97
C GLY A 50 -8.91 -4.43 84.21
N SER A 51 -9.60 -4.84 83.14
CA SER A 51 -10.89 -5.55 83.23
C SER A 51 -10.89 -7.00 82.76
N GLY A 52 -9.86 -7.47 82.03
CA GLY A 52 -9.84 -8.81 81.42
C GLY A 52 -10.82 -9.00 80.25
N ILE A 53 -11.38 -7.92 79.71
CA ILE A 53 -12.26 -7.91 78.53
C ILE A 53 -11.39 -7.72 77.28
N ASP A 54 -11.63 -8.54 76.25
CA ASP A 54 -10.98 -8.38 74.93
C ASP A 54 -11.61 -7.20 74.16
N VAL A 55 -11.19 -6.00 74.53
CA VAL A 55 -11.63 -4.74 73.92
C VAL A 55 -11.25 -4.69 72.43
N SER A 56 -10.08 -5.21 72.05
CA SER A 56 -9.64 -5.24 70.66
C SER A 56 -10.52 -6.15 69.80
N GLY A 57 -10.91 -7.32 70.32
CA GLY A 57 -11.86 -8.21 69.68
C GLY A 57 -13.24 -7.60 69.48
N ILE A 58 -13.78 -6.93 70.51
CA ILE A 58 -15.10 -6.26 70.43
C ILE A 58 -15.10 -5.11 69.42
N ILE A 59 -14.08 -4.24 69.44
CA ILE A 59 -13.95 -3.14 68.49
C ILE A 59 -13.83 -3.69 67.07
N SER A 60 -13.06 -4.77 66.85
CA SER A 60 -12.95 -5.41 65.55
C SER A 60 -14.30 -5.94 65.04
N GLN A 61 -15.10 -6.57 65.90
CA GLN A 61 -16.43 -7.08 65.55
C GLN A 61 -17.41 -5.93 65.21
N LEU A 62 -17.39 -4.84 65.99
CA LEU A 62 -18.19 -3.65 65.69
C LEU A 62 -17.78 -3.04 64.35
N MET A 63 -16.48 -2.89 64.11
CA MET A 63 -15.96 -2.36 62.84
C MET A 63 -16.32 -3.24 61.64
N GLN A 64 -16.43 -4.56 61.79
CA GLN A 64 -16.91 -5.44 60.70
C GLN A 64 -18.35 -5.17 60.28
N VAL A 65 -19.23 -4.81 61.23
CA VAL A 65 -20.61 -4.44 60.94
C VAL A 65 -20.65 -3.04 60.31
N GLU A 66 -19.88 -2.10 60.85
CA GLU A 66 -19.80 -0.73 60.32
C GLU A 66 -19.22 -0.68 58.89
N GLN A 67 -18.37 -1.64 58.51
CA GLN A 67 -17.81 -1.75 57.16
C GLN A 67 -18.78 -2.29 56.10
N GLN A 68 -19.95 -2.83 56.47
CA GLN A 68 -20.89 -3.44 55.48
C GLN A 68 -21.32 -2.47 54.36
N PRO A 69 -21.63 -1.19 54.62
CA PRO A 69 -21.99 -0.26 53.56
C PRO A 69 -20.81 0.03 52.60
N LEU A 70 -19.57 0.03 53.10
CA LEU A 70 -18.38 0.21 52.25
C LEU A 70 -18.20 -1.00 51.33
N LEU A 71 -18.35 -2.21 51.87
CA LEU A 71 -18.31 -3.45 51.07
C LEU A 71 -19.42 -3.49 50.00
N ALA A 72 -20.57 -2.86 50.26
CA ALA A 72 -21.64 -2.75 49.28
C ALA A 72 -21.26 -1.80 48.13
N LEU A 73 -20.63 -0.66 48.42
CA LEU A 73 -20.10 0.26 47.40
C LEU A 73 -19.01 -0.39 46.56
N GLN A 74 -18.05 -1.08 47.21
CA GLN A 74 -16.96 -1.78 46.50
C GLN A 74 -17.49 -2.88 45.56
N LYS A 75 -18.56 -3.58 45.97
CA LYS A 75 -19.24 -4.53 45.08
C LYS A 75 -19.90 -3.85 43.89
N GLN A 76 -20.46 -2.65 44.07
CA GLN A 76 -21.02 -1.87 42.97
C GLN A 76 -19.93 -1.37 42.02
N GLU A 77 -18.81 -0.85 42.55
CA GLU A 77 -17.66 -0.43 41.75
C GLU A 77 -17.13 -1.60 40.91
N ALA A 78 -16.85 -2.74 41.55
CA ALA A 78 -16.40 -3.95 40.85
C ALA A 78 -17.39 -4.42 39.77
N SER A 79 -18.70 -4.24 39.98
CA SER A 79 -19.71 -4.52 38.96
C SER A 79 -19.58 -3.58 37.76
N TYR A 80 -19.35 -2.27 37.98
CA TYR A 80 -19.17 -1.31 36.89
C TYR A 80 -17.85 -1.52 36.13
N ASP A 81 -16.77 -1.89 36.81
CA ASP A 81 -15.50 -2.26 36.17
C ASP A 81 -15.65 -3.50 35.27
N ALA A 82 -16.40 -4.48 35.74
CA ALA A 82 -16.70 -5.68 34.95
C ALA A 82 -17.61 -5.34 33.75
N GLN A 83 -18.55 -4.39 33.89
CA GLN A 83 -19.32 -3.86 32.74
C GLN A 83 -18.42 -3.15 31.72
N LEU A 84 -17.44 -2.34 32.18
CA LEU A 84 -16.49 -1.68 31.30
C LEU A 84 -15.63 -2.70 30.53
N SER A 85 -15.17 -3.73 31.21
CA SER A 85 -14.43 -4.85 30.60
C SER A 85 -15.27 -5.56 29.54
N ALA A 86 -16.55 -5.84 29.83
CA ALA A 86 -17.48 -6.46 28.89
C ALA A 86 -17.74 -5.58 27.64
N LEU A 87 -17.84 -4.25 27.82
CA LEU A 87 -17.96 -3.30 26.70
C LEU A 87 -16.69 -3.30 25.83
N GLY A 88 -15.51 -3.35 26.44
CA GLY A 88 -14.24 -3.49 25.72
C GLY A 88 -14.20 -4.74 24.85
N THR A 89 -14.66 -5.87 25.37
CA THR A 89 -14.79 -7.13 24.60
C THR A 89 -15.75 -6.97 23.42
N LEU A 90 -16.91 -6.33 23.62
CA LEU A 90 -17.86 -6.07 22.55
C LEU A 90 -17.28 -5.17 21.45
N GLN A 91 -16.55 -4.13 21.86
CA GLN A 91 -15.87 -3.22 20.94
C GLN A 91 -14.79 -3.94 20.13
N GLY A 92 -14.03 -4.84 20.77
CA GLY A 92 -13.07 -5.71 20.11
C GLY A 92 -13.74 -6.58 19.05
N ALA A 93 -14.80 -7.30 19.41
CA ALA A 93 -15.56 -8.15 18.48
C ALA A 93 -16.15 -7.36 17.30
N LEU A 94 -16.59 -6.13 17.53
CA LEU A 94 -17.12 -5.26 16.48
C LEU A 94 -16.00 -4.74 15.54
N THR A 95 -14.81 -4.50 16.08
CA THR A 95 -13.60 -4.14 15.30
C THR A 95 -13.09 -5.32 14.48
N ASP A 96 -13.14 -6.53 15.02
CA ASP A 96 -12.83 -7.76 14.29
C ASP A 96 -13.80 -7.96 13.14
N PHE A 97 -15.10 -7.78 13.38
CA PHE A 97 -16.12 -7.81 12.32
C PHE A 97 -15.84 -6.74 11.26
N GLN A 98 -15.51 -5.50 11.65
CA GLN A 98 -15.14 -4.45 10.71
C GLN A 98 -13.97 -4.84 9.80
N SER A 99 -12.96 -5.53 10.35
CA SER A 99 -11.79 -5.97 9.58
C SER A 99 -12.17 -6.94 8.46
N THR A 100 -13.20 -7.78 8.67
CA THR A 100 -13.74 -8.66 7.61
C THR A 100 -14.38 -7.87 6.47
N LEU A 101 -15.01 -6.72 6.78
CA LEU A 101 -15.63 -5.83 5.78
C LEU A 101 -14.58 -5.05 4.99
N THR A 102 -13.47 -4.67 5.61
CA THR A 102 -12.37 -4.01 4.90
C THR A 102 -11.82 -4.90 3.79
N ALA A 103 -11.71 -6.21 4.01
CA ALA A 103 -11.29 -7.16 2.97
C ALA A 103 -12.30 -7.24 1.82
N LEU A 104 -13.61 -7.19 2.10
CA LEU A 104 -14.66 -7.17 1.07
C LEU A 104 -14.82 -5.82 0.37
N SER A 105 -14.37 -4.74 0.99
CA SER A 105 -14.41 -3.39 0.41
C SER A 105 -13.32 -3.12 -0.62
N ASP A 106 -12.29 -3.97 -0.68
CA ASP A 106 -11.16 -3.85 -1.59
C ASP A 106 -11.41 -4.72 -2.84
N PRO A 107 -11.68 -4.11 -4.02
CA PRO A 107 -11.93 -4.86 -5.24
C PRO A 107 -10.79 -5.84 -5.58
N THR A 108 -9.53 -5.46 -5.29
CA THR A 108 -8.37 -6.30 -5.60
C THR A 108 -8.34 -7.59 -4.78
N LYS A 109 -8.96 -7.59 -3.59
CA LYS A 109 -9.06 -8.76 -2.71
C LYS A 109 -10.24 -9.67 -3.03
N LEU A 110 -11.18 -9.21 -3.86
CA LEU A 110 -12.28 -10.05 -4.33
C LEU A 110 -11.81 -11.09 -5.36
N GLN A 111 -10.76 -10.78 -6.14
CA GLN A 111 -10.13 -11.64 -7.17
C GLN A 111 -11.14 -12.55 -7.90
N LEU A 112 -12.14 -11.95 -8.55
CA LEU A 112 -13.22 -12.70 -9.16
C LEU A 112 -12.81 -13.32 -10.50
N SER A 113 -11.90 -12.68 -11.23
CA SER A 113 -11.46 -13.16 -12.54
C SER A 113 -10.26 -14.09 -12.43
N THR A 114 -10.26 -15.16 -13.22
CA THR A 114 -9.12 -16.09 -13.37
C THR A 114 -8.70 -16.20 -14.82
N ALA A 115 -7.43 -16.52 -15.02
CA ALA A 115 -6.90 -16.88 -16.32
C ALA A 115 -6.15 -18.21 -16.18
N THR A 116 -6.60 -19.23 -16.90
CA THR A 116 -6.05 -20.58 -16.82
C THR A 116 -5.56 -21.01 -18.19
N LEU A 117 -4.30 -21.43 -18.28
CA LEU A 117 -3.80 -22.12 -19.47
C LEU A 117 -4.03 -23.63 -19.30
N ALA A 118 -4.58 -24.26 -20.35
CA ALA A 118 -4.76 -25.70 -20.37
C ALA A 118 -3.41 -26.45 -20.31
N ASN A 119 -2.36 -25.91 -20.93
CA ASN A 119 -1.00 -26.47 -20.87
C ASN A 119 -0.06 -25.58 -20.04
N THR A 120 0.18 -25.97 -18.80
CA THR A 120 1.05 -25.23 -17.86
C THR A 120 2.54 -25.32 -18.18
N ALA A 121 2.96 -26.21 -19.11
CA ALA A 121 4.35 -26.24 -19.58
C ALA A 121 4.67 -25.03 -20.50
N VAL A 122 3.66 -24.47 -21.16
CA VAL A 122 3.80 -23.29 -22.03
C VAL A 122 3.91 -22.01 -21.20
N GLY A 123 3.20 -21.94 -20.06
CA GLY A 123 3.23 -20.77 -19.20
C GLY A 123 2.11 -20.75 -18.16
N THR A 124 1.98 -19.61 -17.51
CA THR A 124 0.89 -19.28 -16.58
C THR A 124 0.22 -17.98 -17.01
N ALA A 125 -1.01 -17.76 -16.58
CA ALA A 125 -1.70 -16.48 -16.76
C ALA A 125 -2.37 -16.06 -15.46
N THR A 126 -2.52 -14.75 -15.30
CA THR A 126 -3.24 -14.14 -14.18
C THR A 126 -4.19 -13.10 -14.73
N ALA A 127 -5.39 -13.00 -14.16
CA ALA A 127 -6.39 -12.02 -14.53
C ALA A 127 -6.68 -11.06 -13.38
N THR A 128 -7.03 -9.84 -13.74
CA THR A 128 -7.61 -8.83 -12.86
C THR A 128 -9.12 -8.76 -13.09
N ASN A 129 -9.87 -8.13 -12.19
CA ASN A 129 -11.35 -8.05 -12.30
C ASN A 129 -11.86 -7.28 -13.55
N SER A 130 -10.97 -6.60 -14.29
CA SER A 130 -11.30 -5.95 -15.56
C SER A 130 -11.15 -6.88 -16.77
N ALA A 131 -10.60 -8.09 -16.59
CA ALA A 131 -10.48 -9.08 -17.65
C ALA A 131 -11.88 -9.55 -18.10
N GLN A 132 -12.08 -9.57 -19.41
CA GLN A 132 -13.32 -10.08 -20.01
C GLN A 132 -13.29 -11.60 -20.07
N GLN A 133 -14.40 -12.24 -19.70
CA GLN A 133 -14.53 -13.69 -19.80
C GLN A 133 -14.45 -14.13 -21.27
N GLY A 134 -13.76 -15.23 -21.52
CA GLY A 134 -13.53 -15.70 -22.88
C GLY A 134 -12.58 -16.88 -22.93
N SER A 135 -12.47 -17.50 -24.09
CA SER A 135 -11.43 -18.49 -24.38
C SER A 135 -10.65 -18.06 -25.59
N HIS A 136 -9.33 -18.10 -25.48
CA HIS A 136 -8.40 -17.69 -26.50
C HIS A 136 -7.48 -18.86 -26.87
N SER A 137 -7.16 -18.97 -28.15
CA SER A 137 -6.20 -19.95 -28.67
C SER A 137 -4.79 -19.35 -28.63
N LEU A 138 -3.88 -19.97 -27.88
CA LEU A 138 -2.50 -19.51 -27.71
C LEU A 138 -1.52 -20.52 -28.31
N LEU A 139 -0.67 -20.07 -29.23
CA LEU A 139 0.44 -20.84 -29.77
C LEU A 139 1.74 -20.06 -29.61
N VAL A 140 2.64 -20.54 -28.77
CA VAL A 140 3.94 -19.93 -28.50
C VAL A 140 4.99 -20.64 -29.33
N SER A 141 5.51 -19.94 -30.34
CA SER A 141 6.51 -20.48 -31.25
C SER A 141 7.94 -20.22 -30.77
N LYS A 142 8.18 -19.08 -30.10
CA LYS A 142 9.48 -18.72 -29.53
C LYS A 142 9.32 -17.96 -28.22
N LEU A 143 10.23 -18.19 -27.28
CA LEU A 143 10.37 -17.37 -26.07
C LEU A 143 11.30 -16.19 -26.31
N ALA A 144 11.10 -15.11 -25.57
CA ALA A 144 12.06 -14.03 -25.52
C ALA A 144 13.35 -14.55 -24.87
N GLN A 145 14.50 -14.27 -25.49
CA GLN A 145 15.82 -14.60 -24.95
C GLN A 145 16.67 -13.35 -24.91
N ASN A 146 17.54 -13.29 -23.92
CA ASN A 146 18.62 -12.33 -23.82
C ASN A 146 19.81 -12.79 -24.67
N GLN A 147 20.66 -11.86 -25.09
CA GLN A 147 21.87 -12.22 -25.82
C GLN A 147 22.97 -12.68 -24.88
N VAL A 148 23.70 -13.73 -25.28
CA VAL A 148 24.93 -14.19 -24.63
C VAL A 148 26.05 -14.24 -25.65
N LEU A 149 27.16 -13.59 -25.31
CA LEU A 149 28.40 -13.51 -26.09
C LEU A 149 29.53 -14.20 -25.33
N ALA A 150 30.40 -14.91 -26.04
CA ALA A 150 31.56 -15.57 -25.44
C ALA A 150 32.85 -15.26 -26.22
N SER A 151 33.90 -14.85 -25.53
CA SER A 151 35.22 -14.59 -26.13
C SER A 151 35.90 -15.87 -26.61
N ALA A 152 36.99 -15.76 -27.39
CA ALA A 152 37.93 -16.86 -27.56
C ALA A 152 38.54 -17.30 -26.21
N ASP A 153 39.13 -18.49 -26.17
CA ASP A 153 39.87 -18.99 -25.02
C ASP A 153 41.19 -18.25 -24.81
N VAL A 154 41.53 -18.03 -23.54
CA VAL A 154 42.86 -17.61 -23.11
C VAL A 154 43.43 -18.64 -22.14
N SER A 155 44.74 -18.83 -22.18
CA SER A 155 45.43 -19.85 -21.39
C SER A 155 45.44 -19.57 -19.87
N SER A 156 45.32 -18.29 -19.47
CA SER A 156 45.28 -17.87 -18.07
C SER A 156 44.39 -16.63 -17.92
N PRO A 157 43.51 -16.58 -16.90
CA PRO A 157 42.59 -15.47 -16.69
C PRO A 157 43.28 -14.20 -16.18
N ASN A 158 44.54 -14.31 -15.75
CA ASN A 158 45.34 -13.19 -15.24
C ASN A 158 46.26 -12.58 -16.31
N ASN A 159 46.31 -13.17 -17.52
CA ASN A 159 47.13 -12.61 -18.59
C ASN A 159 46.57 -11.25 -19.02
N PRO A 160 47.43 -10.26 -19.34
CA PRO A 160 46.99 -8.98 -19.87
C PRO A 160 46.20 -9.15 -21.17
N VAL A 161 45.01 -8.56 -21.26
CA VAL A 161 44.10 -8.63 -22.42
C VAL A 161 44.00 -7.32 -23.21
N GLY A 162 44.88 -6.36 -22.89
CA GLY A 162 44.96 -5.04 -23.50
C GLY A 162 44.35 -3.92 -22.64
N THR A 163 44.60 -2.68 -23.03
CA THR A 163 44.14 -1.45 -22.36
C THR A 163 43.39 -0.52 -23.32
N GLY A 164 42.49 0.31 -22.79
CA GLY A 164 41.61 1.17 -23.58
C GLY A 164 40.20 1.25 -23.00
N SER A 165 39.19 1.23 -23.85
CA SER A 165 37.78 1.24 -23.43
C SER A 165 36.93 0.28 -24.25
N LEU A 166 35.97 -0.38 -23.59
CA LEU A 166 34.89 -1.12 -24.24
C LEU A 166 33.57 -0.34 -24.10
N THR A 167 32.95 0.00 -25.23
CA THR A 167 31.64 0.62 -25.24
C THR A 167 30.59 -0.40 -25.68
N ILE A 168 29.69 -0.75 -24.76
CA ILE A 168 28.58 -1.69 -24.98
C ILE A 168 27.31 -0.89 -25.18
N SER A 169 26.71 -1.05 -26.36
CA SER A 169 25.45 -0.44 -26.77
C SER A 169 24.39 -1.52 -26.97
N PHE A 170 23.11 -1.16 -26.85
CA PHE A 170 21.99 -2.07 -27.00
C PHE A 170 21.14 -1.66 -28.20
N GLY A 171 20.52 -2.62 -28.88
CA GLY A 171 19.73 -2.37 -30.08
C GLY A 171 19.31 -3.64 -30.79
N SER A 172 18.46 -3.48 -31.80
CA SER A 172 18.07 -4.57 -32.69
C SER A 172 18.96 -4.59 -33.92
N TYR A 173 19.34 -5.79 -34.33
CA TYR A 173 20.05 -6.00 -35.60
C TYR A 173 19.10 -6.58 -36.63
N THR A 174 19.03 -5.92 -37.78
CA THR A 174 18.33 -6.42 -38.97
C THR A 174 19.37 -6.83 -39.99
N ALA A 175 19.44 -8.12 -40.29
CA ALA A 175 20.31 -8.62 -41.34
C ALA A 175 19.91 -8.03 -42.71
N GLY A 176 20.89 -7.58 -43.49
CA GLY A 176 20.64 -7.15 -44.86
C GLY A 176 20.28 -8.34 -45.75
N THR A 177 19.37 -8.13 -46.70
CA THR A 177 19.01 -9.13 -47.70
C THR A 177 19.78 -8.88 -49.00
N GLY A 178 20.04 -9.95 -49.77
CA GLY A 178 20.63 -9.82 -51.11
C GLY A 178 22.04 -9.22 -51.17
N GLY A 179 22.84 -9.32 -50.10
CA GLY A 179 24.21 -8.79 -50.04
C GLY A 179 24.34 -7.37 -49.50
N ALA A 180 23.24 -6.74 -49.05
CA ALA A 180 23.29 -5.48 -48.32
C ALA A 180 23.90 -5.65 -46.92
N SER A 181 24.60 -4.63 -46.42
CA SER A 181 25.05 -4.58 -45.02
C SER A 181 23.84 -4.53 -44.08
N GLY A 182 23.88 -5.30 -43.00
CA GLY A 182 22.85 -5.24 -41.97
C GLY A 182 22.90 -3.92 -41.19
N THR A 183 21.78 -3.56 -40.58
CA THR A 183 21.61 -2.33 -39.81
C THR A 183 21.40 -2.63 -38.34
N PHE A 184 22.09 -1.90 -37.48
CA PHE A 184 21.90 -1.92 -36.03
C PHE A 184 21.11 -0.67 -35.62
N ALA A 185 19.88 -0.87 -35.16
CA ALA A 185 19.02 0.19 -34.64
C ALA A 185 19.16 0.25 -33.11
N PRO A 186 19.74 1.32 -32.54
CA PRO A 186 19.98 1.40 -31.11
C PRO A 186 18.67 1.44 -30.30
N ASN A 187 18.68 0.79 -29.15
CA ASN A 187 17.61 0.87 -28.15
C ASN A 187 17.72 2.18 -27.40
N THR A 188 16.82 3.12 -27.68
CA THR A 188 16.81 4.45 -27.07
C THR A 188 16.39 4.44 -25.60
N GLN A 189 15.83 3.33 -25.11
CA GLN A 189 15.43 3.17 -23.71
C GLN A 189 16.57 2.61 -22.82
N GLN A 190 17.68 2.17 -23.41
CA GLN A 190 18.81 1.58 -22.68
C GLN A 190 20.11 2.32 -22.99
N GLN A 191 20.77 2.84 -21.95
CA GLN A 191 22.01 3.60 -22.11
C GLN A 191 23.17 2.69 -22.52
N SER A 192 24.03 3.19 -23.41
CA SER A 192 25.31 2.54 -23.69
C SER A 192 26.29 2.73 -22.53
N ILE A 193 27.04 1.70 -22.19
CA ILE A 193 28.06 1.75 -21.13
C ILE A 193 29.45 1.79 -21.72
N THR A 194 30.33 2.57 -21.12
CA THR A 194 31.76 2.57 -21.45
C THR A 194 32.54 2.06 -20.25
N VAL A 195 33.34 1.03 -20.46
CA VAL A 195 34.16 0.37 -19.45
C VAL A 195 35.62 0.67 -19.77
N ASN A 196 36.30 1.37 -18.87
CA ASN A 196 37.71 1.73 -19.04
C ASN A 196 38.61 0.64 -18.45
N ILE A 197 39.61 0.23 -19.24
CA ILE A 197 40.55 -0.82 -18.92
C ILE A 197 41.97 -0.25 -18.94
N ASP A 198 42.65 -0.31 -17.81
CA ASP A 198 44.03 0.14 -17.62
C ASP A 198 44.89 -0.99 -17.01
N SER A 199 46.14 -0.67 -16.66
CA SER A 199 47.08 -1.66 -16.10
C SER A 199 46.64 -2.33 -14.79
N THR A 200 45.63 -1.79 -14.10
CA THR A 200 45.12 -2.32 -12.83
C THR A 200 44.02 -3.37 -13.00
N ASN A 201 43.33 -3.38 -14.15
CA ASN A 201 42.18 -4.24 -14.43
C ASN A 201 42.21 -4.91 -15.82
N ASN A 202 43.35 -4.89 -16.51
CA ASN A 202 43.57 -5.49 -17.84
C ASN A 202 43.66 -7.03 -17.87
N SER A 203 42.95 -7.75 -17.01
CA SER A 203 42.86 -9.22 -17.01
C SER A 203 41.42 -9.66 -17.29
N LEU A 204 41.15 -10.96 -17.51
CA LEU A 204 39.75 -11.41 -17.66
C LEU A 204 38.92 -11.19 -16.40
N PHE A 205 39.52 -11.36 -15.21
CA PHE A 205 38.83 -11.04 -13.96
C PHE A 205 38.62 -9.54 -13.79
N GLY A 206 39.62 -8.73 -14.12
CA GLY A 206 39.48 -7.28 -14.10
C GLY A 206 38.40 -6.77 -15.07
N LEU A 207 38.34 -7.35 -16.28
CA LEU A 207 37.32 -7.03 -17.28
C LEU A 207 35.91 -7.42 -16.82
N ARG A 208 35.75 -8.63 -16.26
CA ARG A 208 34.50 -9.07 -15.62
C ARG A 208 34.06 -8.09 -14.54
N ASP A 209 34.97 -7.75 -13.63
CA ASP A 209 34.66 -6.92 -12.47
C ASP A 209 34.33 -5.48 -12.91
N ALA A 210 35.04 -4.95 -13.90
CA ALA A 210 34.78 -3.63 -14.48
C ALA A 210 33.41 -3.57 -15.19
N ILE A 211 33.05 -4.59 -15.99
CA ILE A 211 31.74 -4.66 -16.65
C ILE A 211 30.61 -4.75 -15.61
N ASN A 212 30.75 -5.63 -14.61
CA ASN A 212 29.75 -5.80 -13.56
C ASN A 212 29.62 -4.56 -12.66
N ALA A 213 30.73 -3.86 -12.40
CA ALA A 213 30.74 -2.61 -11.64
C ALA A 213 30.04 -1.45 -12.37
N ALA A 214 30.05 -1.46 -13.72
CA ALA A 214 29.38 -0.44 -14.53
C ALA A 214 27.83 -0.50 -14.43
N LYS A 215 27.25 -1.62 -13.94
CA LYS A 215 25.80 -1.80 -13.73
C LYS A 215 24.93 -1.44 -14.95
N GLY A 216 25.44 -1.65 -16.15
CA GLY A 216 24.85 -1.19 -17.41
C GLY A 216 23.87 -2.13 -18.11
N GLY A 217 23.27 -3.07 -17.39
CA GLY A 217 22.38 -4.06 -18.00
C GLY A 217 23.09 -5.24 -18.68
N VAL A 218 24.40 -5.41 -18.45
CA VAL A 218 25.17 -6.63 -18.81
C VAL A 218 25.72 -7.26 -17.55
N THR A 219 25.71 -8.59 -17.50
CA THR A 219 26.45 -9.38 -16.52
C THR A 219 27.57 -10.13 -17.23
N ALA A 220 28.80 -9.98 -16.73
CA ALA A 220 29.97 -10.70 -17.20
C ALA A 220 30.37 -11.80 -16.21
N SER A 221 30.85 -12.93 -16.75
CA SER A 221 31.43 -14.05 -15.99
C SER A 221 32.63 -14.63 -16.71
N VAL A 222 33.51 -15.31 -15.98
CA VAL A 222 34.64 -16.04 -16.56
C VAL A 222 34.36 -17.53 -16.40
N ILE A 223 34.34 -18.26 -17.51
CA ILE A 223 34.11 -19.71 -17.54
C ILE A 223 35.41 -20.41 -17.94
N ASN A 224 35.77 -21.47 -17.22
CA ASN A 224 36.79 -22.41 -17.64
C ASN A 224 36.09 -23.60 -18.31
N ASP A 225 36.30 -23.78 -19.61
CA ASP A 225 35.67 -24.84 -20.42
C ASP A 225 36.51 -26.13 -20.49
N GLY A 226 37.61 -26.20 -19.74
CA GLY A 226 38.57 -27.30 -19.73
C GLY A 226 39.72 -27.15 -20.73
N ASN A 227 39.58 -26.30 -21.74
CA ASN A 227 40.63 -25.97 -22.70
C ASN A 227 41.28 -24.61 -22.39
N GLY A 228 40.52 -23.67 -21.84
CA GLY A 228 41.00 -22.38 -21.39
C GLY A 228 39.93 -21.56 -20.67
N PHE A 229 40.21 -20.28 -20.46
CA PHE A 229 39.31 -19.34 -19.79
C PHE A 229 38.65 -18.42 -20.82
N ARG A 230 37.35 -18.19 -20.69
CA ARG A 230 36.55 -17.36 -21.61
C ARG A 230 35.74 -16.34 -20.83
N LEU A 231 35.66 -15.11 -21.33
CA LEU A 231 34.70 -14.13 -20.84
C LEU A 231 33.35 -14.38 -21.50
N VAL A 232 32.31 -14.54 -20.67
CA VAL A 232 30.93 -14.63 -21.11
C VAL A 232 30.20 -13.38 -20.66
N MET A 233 29.55 -12.70 -21.60
CA MET A 233 28.76 -11.49 -21.37
C MET A 233 27.31 -11.78 -21.74
N SER A 234 26.41 -11.52 -20.79
CA SER A 234 24.98 -11.76 -20.94
C SER A 234 24.23 -10.45 -20.74
N SER A 235 23.32 -10.11 -21.65
CA SER A 235 22.35 -9.05 -21.38
C SER A 235 21.43 -9.47 -20.23
N ASN A 236 21.04 -8.52 -19.37
CA ASN A 236 20.12 -8.76 -18.25
C ASN A 236 18.65 -8.71 -18.69
N THR A 237 18.39 -8.19 -19.90
CA THR A 237 17.06 -8.05 -20.49
C THR A 237 16.93 -8.92 -21.74
N THR A 238 15.77 -9.54 -21.89
CA THR A 238 15.41 -10.34 -23.07
C THR A 238 14.90 -9.45 -24.21
N GLY A 239 14.79 -10.01 -25.41
CA GLY A 239 14.18 -9.31 -26.55
C GLY A 239 15.21 -8.87 -27.58
N ALA A 240 14.83 -8.89 -28.85
CA ALA A 240 15.68 -8.53 -29.99
C ALA A 240 16.20 -7.09 -29.89
N VAL A 241 15.42 -6.19 -29.30
CA VAL A 241 15.81 -4.78 -29.06
C VAL A 241 16.95 -4.64 -28.04
N ASN A 242 17.23 -5.68 -27.25
CA ASN A 242 18.27 -5.69 -26.23
C ASN A 242 19.52 -6.47 -26.66
N GLY A 243 19.72 -6.64 -27.97
CA GLY A 243 20.97 -7.14 -28.53
C GLY A 243 22.11 -6.16 -28.25
N MET A 244 23.28 -6.68 -27.87
CA MET A 244 24.49 -5.93 -27.59
C MET A 244 25.29 -5.66 -28.88
N LYS A 245 25.93 -4.50 -28.94
CA LYS A 245 27.05 -4.17 -29.82
C LYS A 245 28.18 -3.62 -28.96
N ILE A 246 29.33 -4.28 -28.99
CA ILE A 246 30.52 -3.97 -28.20
C ILE A 246 31.59 -3.41 -29.14
N THR A 247 31.97 -2.16 -28.93
CA THR A 247 33.06 -1.51 -29.67
C THR A 247 34.26 -1.36 -28.74
N ALA A 248 35.44 -1.75 -29.23
CA ALA A 248 36.69 -1.60 -28.49
C ALA A 248 37.47 -0.41 -29.05
N THR A 249 38.05 0.40 -28.17
CA THR A 249 38.99 1.46 -28.53
C THR A 249 40.25 1.27 -27.71
N GLY A 250 41.37 1.01 -28.38
CA GLY A 250 42.67 0.77 -27.76
C GLY A 250 43.34 2.04 -27.24
N ALA A 251 44.02 1.94 -26.10
CA ALA A 251 44.95 2.98 -25.66
C ALA A 251 46.31 2.81 -26.34
N ASN A 252 46.91 3.92 -26.82
CA ASN A 252 48.28 3.92 -27.40
C ASN A 252 48.50 2.90 -28.55
N GLY A 253 47.45 2.56 -29.31
CA GLY A 253 47.52 1.60 -30.42
C GLY A 253 47.40 0.12 -30.01
N ASP A 254 47.10 -0.19 -28.75
CA ASP A 254 46.84 -1.55 -28.26
C ASP A 254 45.53 -2.11 -28.84
N THR A 255 45.60 -3.22 -29.56
CA THR A 255 44.43 -3.87 -30.17
C THR A 255 43.91 -5.08 -29.40
N GLY A 256 44.46 -5.39 -28.21
CA GLY A 256 44.10 -6.57 -27.44
C GLY A 256 42.61 -6.66 -27.11
N LEU A 257 41.98 -5.52 -26.81
CA LEU A 257 40.55 -5.44 -26.49
C LEU A 257 39.62 -5.77 -27.68
N ASN A 258 40.13 -5.75 -28.93
CA ASN A 258 39.34 -6.15 -30.11
C ASN A 258 38.90 -7.62 -30.03
N ALA A 259 39.58 -8.46 -29.25
CA ALA A 259 39.17 -9.83 -28.98
C ALA A 259 37.85 -9.94 -28.19
N PHE A 260 37.35 -8.84 -27.62
CA PHE A 260 36.07 -8.78 -26.90
C PHE A 260 35.02 -7.91 -27.61
N ALA A 261 35.38 -7.33 -28.76
CA ALA A 261 34.47 -6.53 -29.57
C ALA A 261 33.46 -7.41 -30.33
N TYR A 262 32.26 -6.86 -30.51
CA TYR A 262 31.15 -7.46 -31.22
C TYR A 262 30.37 -6.38 -31.98
N ASP A 263 30.37 -6.42 -33.29
CA ASP A 263 29.46 -5.65 -34.12
C ASP A 263 28.62 -6.63 -34.95
N PRO A 264 27.30 -6.71 -34.73
CA PRO A 264 26.45 -7.63 -35.48
C PRO A 264 26.43 -7.34 -36.99
N ALA A 265 26.81 -6.12 -37.41
CA ALA A 265 26.96 -5.76 -38.83
C ALA A 265 28.34 -6.12 -39.43
N SER A 266 29.32 -6.53 -38.61
CA SER A 266 30.67 -6.89 -39.04
C SER A 266 30.79 -8.39 -39.33
N SER A 267 31.54 -8.73 -40.38
CA SER A 267 31.94 -10.11 -40.68
C SER A 267 33.08 -10.63 -39.79
N THR A 268 33.72 -9.76 -39.03
CA THR A 268 34.84 -10.08 -38.15
C THR A 268 34.53 -9.61 -36.74
N ASN A 269 34.40 -10.56 -35.81
CA ASN A 269 34.05 -10.33 -34.41
C ASN A 269 35.04 -11.07 -33.49
N GLY A 270 35.38 -10.47 -32.35
CA GLY A 270 36.27 -11.09 -31.36
C GLY A 270 35.55 -12.12 -30.48
N VAL A 271 34.23 -12.03 -30.40
CA VAL A 271 33.37 -12.93 -29.62
C VAL A 271 32.37 -13.65 -30.52
N SER A 272 31.88 -14.80 -30.06
CA SER A 272 30.81 -15.56 -30.70
C SER A 272 29.49 -15.41 -29.95
N VAL A 273 28.38 -15.39 -30.70
CA VAL A 273 27.02 -15.39 -30.15
C VAL A 273 26.65 -16.82 -29.77
N THR A 274 26.58 -17.12 -28.48
CA THR A 274 26.13 -18.45 -27.98
C THR A 274 24.63 -18.51 -27.79
N GLN A 275 23.99 -17.35 -27.59
CA GLN A 275 22.54 -17.19 -27.55
C GLN A 275 22.18 -15.84 -28.18
N ALA A 276 21.28 -15.85 -29.16
CA ALA A 276 20.82 -14.61 -29.81
C ALA A 276 19.75 -13.92 -28.97
N ALA A 277 19.78 -12.58 -28.94
CA ALA A 277 18.63 -11.82 -28.46
C ALA A 277 17.45 -12.04 -29.41
N GLN A 278 16.32 -12.46 -28.87
CA GLN A 278 15.09 -12.67 -29.64
C GLN A 278 13.88 -12.27 -28.82
N ASP A 279 12.84 -11.82 -29.50
CA ASP A 279 11.52 -11.57 -28.92
C ASP A 279 10.75 -12.88 -28.72
N ALA A 280 9.81 -12.87 -27.77
CA ALA A 280 8.77 -13.86 -27.68
C ALA A 280 7.86 -13.72 -28.90
N GLN A 281 7.63 -14.83 -29.61
CA GLN A 281 6.74 -14.90 -30.76
C GLN A 281 5.63 -15.89 -30.43
N PHE A 282 4.40 -15.42 -30.52
CA PHE A 282 3.23 -16.24 -30.29
C PHE A 282 2.06 -15.75 -31.11
N THR A 283 1.08 -16.62 -31.33
CA THR A 283 -0.22 -16.23 -31.89
C THR A 283 -1.28 -16.32 -30.80
N LEU A 284 -2.15 -15.32 -30.77
CA LEU A 284 -3.36 -15.29 -29.95
C LEU A 284 -4.56 -15.15 -30.87
N ASP A 285 -5.44 -16.15 -30.89
CA ASP A 285 -6.58 -16.24 -31.82
C ASP A 285 -6.17 -16.06 -33.30
N GLY A 286 -4.98 -16.54 -33.66
CA GLY A 286 -4.41 -16.43 -35.00
C GLY A 286 -3.70 -15.09 -35.29
N ILE A 287 -3.73 -14.12 -34.37
CA ILE A 287 -3.01 -12.85 -34.50
C ILE A 287 -1.57 -13.05 -34.03
N SER A 288 -0.60 -12.80 -34.92
CA SER A 288 0.82 -12.90 -34.61
C SER A 288 1.29 -11.70 -33.78
N ILE A 289 1.94 -11.97 -32.65
CA ILE A 289 2.39 -10.99 -31.68
C ILE A 289 3.87 -11.23 -31.39
N SER A 290 4.65 -10.15 -31.35
CA SER A 290 6.07 -10.13 -30.94
C SER A 290 6.23 -9.24 -29.72
N LYS A 291 6.86 -9.75 -28.65
CA LYS A 291 7.12 -9.00 -27.41
C LYS A 291 8.55 -9.19 -26.92
N PRO A 292 9.20 -8.16 -26.38
CA PRO A 292 10.58 -8.27 -25.90
C PRO A 292 10.72 -9.09 -24.61
N THR A 293 9.63 -9.36 -23.89
CA THR A 293 9.61 -10.05 -22.59
C THR A 293 8.74 -11.31 -22.64
N ASN A 294 9.02 -12.25 -21.74
CA ASN A 294 8.17 -13.42 -21.50
C ASN A 294 7.02 -13.14 -20.52
N THR A 295 6.98 -11.94 -19.90
CA THR A 295 5.86 -11.45 -19.10
C THR A 295 5.14 -10.37 -19.91
N ILE A 296 3.92 -10.65 -20.34
CA ILE A 296 3.15 -9.84 -21.28
C ILE A 296 1.84 -9.42 -20.61
N SER A 297 1.62 -8.11 -20.42
CA SER A 297 0.44 -7.56 -19.74
C SER A 297 -0.38 -6.57 -20.60
N ASP A 298 0.00 -6.37 -21.85
CA ASP A 298 -0.52 -5.32 -22.72
C ASP A 298 -1.28 -5.85 -23.96
N VAL A 299 -1.41 -7.18 -24.08
CA VAL A 299 -2.10 -7.83 -25.20
C VAL A 299 -3.60 -7.99 -24.94
N LEU A 300 -3.95 -8.41 -23.72
CA LEU A 300 -5.33 -8.55 -23.28
C LEU A 300 -5.54 -7.66 -22.06
N SER A 301 -6.55 -6.79 -22.11
CA SER A 301 -6.83 -5.87 -21.00
C SER A 301 -7.11 -6.65 -19.72
N GLY A 302 -6.33 -6.36 -18.67
CA GLY A 302 -6.47 -7.00 -17.37
C GLY A 302 -5.92 -8.43 -17.28
N VAL A 303 -5.23 -8.95 -18.29
CA VAL A 303 -4.58 -10.28 -18.24
C VAL A 303 -3.07 -10.13 -18.37
N THR A 304 -2.33 -10.84 -17.54
CA THR A 304 -0.88 -10.99 -17.65
C THR A 304 -0.54 -12.43 -17.97
N LEU A 305 0.24 -12.64 -19.02
CA LEU A 305 0.72 -13.92 -19.50
C LEU A 305 2.22 -14.06 -19.17
N ASN A 306 2.60 -15.15 -18.53
CA ASN A 306 3.98 -15.50 -18.22
C ASN A 306 4.37 -16.76 -18.99
N LEU A 307 5.16 -16.60 -20.05
CA LEU A 307 5.59 -17.67 -20.94
C LEU A 307 6.84 -18.36 -20.40
N THR A 308 6.80 -19.69 -20.33
CA THR A 308 7.91 -20.53 -19.85
C THR A 308 8.33 -21.59 -20.84
N GLY A 309 7.51 -21.87 -21.85
CA GLY A 309 7.75 -22.90 -22.86
C GLY A 309 7.07 -22.57 -24.19
N THR A 310 7.38 -23.38 -25.19
CA THR A 310 6.79 -23.32 -26.53
C THR A 310 5.84 -24.50 -26.74
N ASN A 311 4.95 -24.40 -27.73
CA ASN A 311 4.07 -25.49 -28.15
C ASN A 311 3.96 -25.56 -29.68
N THR A 312 3.69 -26.76 -30.19
CA THR A 312 3.42 -27.00 -31.62
C THR A 312 1.93 -26.91 -31.94
N ASP A 313 1.10 -27.41 -31.03
CA ASP A 313 -0.36 -27.33 -31.13
C ASP A 313 -0.88 -26.26 -30.17
N ALA A 314 -1.85 -25.46 -30.63
CA ALA A 314 -2.38 -24.36 -29.83
C ALA A 314 -2.99 -24.86 -28.51
N THR A 315 -2.70 -24.16 -27.42
CA THR A 315 -3.28 -24.40 -26.09
C THR A 315 -4.38 -23.37 -25.82
N THR A 316 -5.37 -23.74 -25.02
CA THR A 316 -6.46 -22.84 -24.67
C THR A 316 -6.11 -22.03 -23.42
N LEU A 317 -6.19 -20.70 -23.54
CA LEU A 317 -6.24 -19.76 -22.43
C LEU A 317 -7.72 -19.48 -22.13
N THR A 318 -8.20 -19.90 -20.96
CA THR A 318 -9.57 -19.62 -20.51
C THR A 318 -9.54 -18.51 -19.47
N ILE A 319 -10.23 -17.41 -19.76
CA ILE A 319 -10.52 -16.35 -18.81
C ILE A 319 -11.89 -16.65 -18.21
N GLY A 320 -11.89 -17.05 -16.95
CA GLY A 320 -13.08 -17.46 -16.21
C GLY A 320 -13.34 -16.58 -15.00
N THR A 321 -14.26 -17.04 -14.16
CA THR A 321 -14.53 -16.47 -12.84
C THR A 321 -14.27 -17.51 -11.77
N ASP A 322 -13.51 -17.17 -10.74
CA ASP A 322 -13.35 -17.98 -9.53
C ASP A 322 -13.85 -17.21 -8.30
N PRO A 323 -15.09 -17.47 -7.86
CA PRO A 323 -15.63 -16.80 -6.69
C PRO A 323 -15.15 -17.40 -5.36
N THR A 324 -14.20 -18.34 -5.34
CA THR A 324 -13.76 -19.01 -4.11
C THR A 324 -13.30 -18.02 -3.04
N SER A 325 -12.48 -17.03 -3.42
CA SER A 325 -12.00 -15.98 -2.50
C SER A 325 -13.15 -15.11 -1.99
N LEU A 326 -14.09 -14.75 -2.87
CA LEU A 326 -15.30 -14.03 -2.49
C LEU A 326 -16.13 -14.83 -1.48
N VAL A 327 -16.45 -16.09 -1.77
CA VAL A 327 -17.25 -16.96 -0.88
C VAL A 327 -16.60 -17.06 0.49
N LYS A 328 -15.27 -17.25 0.55
CA LYS A 328 -14.52 -17.27 1.82
C LYS A 328 -14.62 -15.94 2.58
N ASN A 329 -14.45 -14.81 1.89
CA ASN A 329 -14.52 -13.49 2.52
C ASN A 329 -15.94 -13.16 3.02
N VAL A 330 -16.97 -13.53 2.25
CA VAL A 330 -18.37 -13.36 2.66
C VAL A 330 -18.73 -14.29 3.81
N GLN A 331 -18.23 -15.53 3.82
CA GLN A 331 -18.38 -16.43 4.98
C GLN A 331 -17.72 -15.85 6.23
N ALA A 332 -16.49 -15.31 6.11
CA ALA A 332 -15.82 -14.66 7.23
C ALA A 332 -16.60 -13.44 7.77
N MET A 333 -17.25 -12.68 6.89
CA MET A 333 -18.18 -11.61 7.29
C MET A 333 -19.39 -12.17 8.06
N VAL A 334 -20.01 -13.22 7.55
CA VAL A 334 -21.16 -13.89 8.20
C VAL A 334 -20.77 -14.39 9.59
N ASP A 335 -19.62 -15.05 9.70
CA ASP A 335 -19.09 -15.58 10.96
C ASP A 335 -18.73 -14.45 11.94
N GLY A 336 -18.10 -13.39 11.46
CA GLY A 336 -17.76 -12.20 12.25
C GLY A 336 -19.01 -11.52 12.82
N TYR A 337 -20.05 -11.35 12.02
CA TYR A 337 -21.34 -10.83 12.47
C TYR A 337 -21.98 -11.75 13.52
N ASN A 338 -22.04 -13.06 13.25
CA ASN A 338 -22.66 -14.03 14.15
C ASN A 338 -21.93 -14.14 15.49
N ASN A 339 -20.59 -14.08 15.48
CA ASN A 339 -19.78 -14.01 16.69
C ASN A 339 -20.11 -12.75 17.51
N PHE A 340 -20.12 -11.58 16.87
CA PHE A 340 -20.50 -10.33 17.53
C PHE A 340 -21.91 -10.41 18.14
N MET A 341 -22.89 -10.90 17.39
CA MET A 341 -24.27 -11.03 17.85
C MET A 341 -24.41 -12.02 19.01
N SER A 342 -23.65 -13.12 18.99
CA SER A 342 -23.58 -14.09 20.09
C SER A 342 -23.05 -13.42 21.36
N GLN A 343 -21.93 -12.71 21.29
CA GLN A 343 -21.36 -11.99 22.43
C GLN A 343 -22.30 -10.89 22.95
N LEU A 344 -22.90 -10.11 22.06
CA LEU A 344 -23.92 -9.11 22.41
C LEU A 344 -25.09 -9.79 23.14
N SER A 345 -25.61 -10.89 22.61
CA SER A 345 -26.72 -11.61 23.24
C SER A 345 -26.37 -12.19 24.60
N SER A 346 -25.16 -12.73 24.77
CA SER A 346 -24.67 -13.29 26.04
C SER A 346 -24.49 -12.20 27.10
N LEU A 347 -23.99 -11.02 26.71
CA LEU A 347 -23.72 -9.94 27.65
C LEU A 347 -24.94 -9.08 27.97
N THR A 348 -25.92 -8.95 27.05
CA THR A 348 -27.14 -8.15 27.30
C THR A 348 -28.38 -8.98 27.63
N GLY A 349 -28.38 -10.27 27.29
CA GLY A 349 -29.54 -11.15 27.41
C GLY A 349 -29.77 -11.71 28.82
N TYR A 350 -30.83 -12.50 28.96
CA TYR A 350 -31.10 -13.31 30.15
C TYR A 350 -31.19 -14.76 29.72
N ASP A 351 -30.39 -15.62 30.35
CA ASP A 351 -30.41 -17.05 30.12
C ASP A 351 -31.45 -17.69 31.04
N THR A 352 -32.55 -18.14 30.43
CA THR A 352 -33.67 -18.80 31.13
C THR A 352 -33.32 -20.17 31.68
N THR A 353 -32.23 -20.80 31.22
CA THR A 353 -31.78 -22.11 31.67
C THR A 353 -30.90 -21.99 32.91
N THR A 354 -29.97 -21.04 32.92
CA THR A 354 -29.08 -20.80 34.07
C THR A 354 -29.65 -19.80 35.08
N ASN A 355 -30.77 -19.14 34.74
CA ASN A 355 -31.34 -18.01 35.50
C ASN A 355 -30.32 -16.89 35.76
N THR A 356 -29.41 -16.67 34.81
CA THR A 356 -28.38 -15.63 34.89
C THR A 356 -28.63 -14.53 33.87
N ALA A 357 -28.57 -13.28 34.32
CA ALA A 357 -28.55 -12.12 33.45
C ALA A 357 -27.11 -11.87 32.97
N GLY A 358 -26.95 -11.50 31.71
CA GLY A 358 -25.68 -10.97 31.22
C GLY A 358 -25.30 -9.69 31.97
N ILE A 359 -24.01 -9.43 32.09
CA ILE A 359 -23.49 -8.32 32.91
C ILE A 359 -23.92 -6.92 32.41
N LEU A 360 -24.25 -6.81 31.12
CA LEU A 360 -24.76 -5.60 30.47
C LEU A 360 -26.28 -5.61 30.30
N ASN A 361 -27.00 -6.50 31.00
CA ASN A 361 -28.46 -6.49 31.00
C ASN A 361 -28.99 -5.15 31.53
N GLY A 362 -29.99 -4.58 30.85
CA GLY A 362 -30.53 -3.24 31.15
C GLY A 362 -29.85 -2.07 30.42
N GLN A 363 -28.75 -2.32 29.69
CA GLN A 363 -28.11 -1.29 28.85
C GLN A 363 -28.85 -1.14 27.50
N TYR A 364 -29.96 -0.41 27.49
CA TYR A 364 -30.85 -0.29 26.32
C TYR A 364 -30.19 0.28 25.05
N SER A 365 -29.16 1.11 25.20
CA SER A 365 -28.38 1.63 24.07
C SER A 365 -27.74 0.52 23.24
N LEU A 366 -27.30 -0.59 23.87
CA LEU A 366 -26.69 -1.69 23.12
C LEU A 366 -27.68 -2.43 22.22
N ASN A 367 -28.99 -2.35 22.50
CA ASN A 367 -30.02 -2.94 21.64
C ASN A 367 -30.21 -2.17 20.33
N SER A 368 -29.88 -0.87 20.26
CA SER A 368 -29.98 -0.11 19.01
C SER A 368 -28.89 -0.47 17.99
N ILE A 369 -27.81 -1.12 18.43
CA ILE A 369 -26.78 -1.66 17.53
C ILE A 369 -27.43 -2.67 16.56
N LYS A 370 -28.27 -3.58 17.09
CA LYS A 370 -28.95 -4.61 16.28
C LYS A 370 -29.83 -3.99 15.21
N THR A 371 -30.61 -2.97 15.56
CA THR A 371 -31.53 -2.30 14.61
C THR A 371 -30.78 -1.49 13.58
N GLN A 372 -29.72 -0.78 13.97
CA GLN A 372 -28.91 0.02 13.06
C GLN A 372 -28.09 -0.85 12.09
N MET A 373 -27.52 -1.97 12.54
CA MET A 373 -26.86 -2.93 11.63
C MET A 373 -27.86 -3.49 10.62
N ARG A 374 -29.01 -4.01 11.06
CA ARG A 374 -30.07 -4.52 10.17
C ARG A 374 -30.56 -3.47 9.18
N SER A 375 -30.68 -2.21 9.59
CA SER A 375 -31.11 -1.12 8.71
C SER A 375 -30.13 -0.89 7.55
N VAL A 376 -28.83 -1.09 7.76
CA VAL A 376 -27.82 -0.99 6.69
C VAL A 376 -27.93 -2.15 5.72
N PHE A 377 -28.16 -3.38 6.20
CA PHE A 377 -28.35 -4.55 5.34
C PHE A 377 -29.62 -4.47 4.48
N ASN A 378 -30.69 -3.89 5.02
CA ASN A 378 -31.96 -3.73 4.30
C ASN A 378 -31.97 -2.53 3.35
N LYS A 379 -30.94 -1.69 3.38
CA LYS A 379 -30.82 -0.53 2.49
C LYS A 379 -30.33 -0.99 1.12
N ALA A 380 -31.12 -0.74 0.08
CA ALA A 380 -30.68 -1.00 -1.29
C ALA A 380 -29.46 -0.14 -1.65
N LEU A 381 -28.53 -0.73 -2.42
CA LEU A 381 -27.28 -0.07 -2.85
C LEU A 381 -27.52 1.23 -3.64
N GLY A 382 -28.67 1.32 -4.33
CA GLY A 382 -29.00 2.40 -5.25
C GLY A 382 -28.23 2.29 -6.58
N GLY A 383 -28.70 2.99 -7.62
CA GLY A 383 -28.12 2.91 -8.97
C GLY A 383 -28.63 1.71 -9.80
N SER A 384 -28.04 1.51 -10.98
CA SER A 384 -28.45 0.50 -11.97
C SER A 384 -27.64 -0.80 -11.87
N ASN A 385 -27.35 -1.29 -10.65
CA ASN A 385 -26.65 -2.56 -10.49
C ASN A 385 -27.63 -3.75 -10.69
N ALA A 386 -27.12 -4.89 -11.17
CA ALA A 386 -27.93 -6.10 -11.34
C ALA A 386 -28.39 -6.68 -9.98
N TYR A 387 -27.58 -6.46 -8.94
CA TYR A 387 -27.87 -6.85 -7.56
C TYR A 387 -27.98 -5.59 -6.70
N GLN A 388 -29.14 -5.41 -6.07
CA GLN A 388 -29.45 -4.22 -5.27
C GLN A 388 -29.39 -4.52 -3.77
N SER A 389 -29.51 -5.79 -3.39
CA SER A 389 -29.46 -6.27 -2.01
C SER A 389 -28.51 -7.46 -1.84
N LEU A 390 -28.01 -7.65 -0.62
CA LEU A 390 -27.26 -8.85 -0.24
C LEU A 390 -28.12 -10.12 -0.28
N PHE A 391 -29.44 -9.99 -0.14
CA PHE A 391 -30.39 -11.10 -0.29
C PHE A 391 -30.43 -11.65 -1.71
N ASP A 392 -30.25 -10.79 -2.73
CA ASP A 392 -30.24 -11.18 -4.15
C ASP A 392 -29.12 -12.19 -4.45
N VAL A 393 -28.07 -12.18 -3.63
CA VAL A 393 -26.86 -13.01 -3.80
C VAL A 393 -26.72 -14.08 -2.73
N GLY A 394 -27.77 -14.31 -1.94
CA GLY A 394 -27.82 -15.41 -0.96
C GLY A 394 -27.30 -15.08 0.44
N VAL A 395 -27.07 -13.81 0.77
CA VAL A 395 -26.75 -13.38 2.14
C VAL A 395 -28.00 -12.83 2.81
N GLY A 396 -28.45 -13.46 3.88
CA GLY A 396 -29.70 -13.09 4.57
C GLY A 396 -29.62 -13.20 6.08
N PHE A 397 -30.77 -13.13 6.74
CA PHE A 397 -30.91 -13.33 8.19
C PHE A 397 -31.93 -14.43 8.48
N ASP A 398 -31.68 -15.21 9.54
CA ASP A 398 -32.67 -16.12 10.11
C ASP A 398 -33.64 -15.38 11.05
N ASP A 399 -34.67 -16.09 11.53
CA ASP A 399 -35.69 -15.55 12.45
C ASP A 399 -35.09 -15.08 13.79
N LYS A 400 -33.91 -15.58 14.15
CA LYS A 400 -33.17 -15.23 15.37
C LYS A 400 -32.28 -14.00 15.16
N GLY A 401 -32.10 -13.55 13.93
CA GLY A 401 -31.25 -12.42 13.58
C GLY A 401 -29.79 -12.73 13.30
N ASN A 402 -29.44 -14.00 13.17
CA ASN A 402 -28.12 -14.43 12.72
C ASN A 402 -28.06 -14.34 11.20
N MET A 403 -26.89 -14.02 10.68
CA MET A 403 -26.66 -13.97 9.25
C MET A 403 -26.46 -15.38 8.69
N THR A 404 -26.98 -15.62 7.50
CA THR A 404 -26.87 -16.89 6.77
C THR A 404 -26.32 -16.65 5.37
N LEU A 405 -25.61 -17.66 4.83
CA LEU A 405 -25.05 -17.62 3.48
C LEU A 405 -25.47 -18.86 2.68
N ASP A 406 -26.13 -18.62 1.56
CA ASP A 406 -26.32 -19.59 0.48
C ASP A 406 -25.14 -19.49 -0.50
N GLN A 407 -24.13 -20.33 -0.29
CA GLN A 407 -22.91 -20.34 -1.10
C GLN A 407 -23.20 -20.65 -2.59
N THR A 408 -24.23 -21.43 -2.88
CA THR A 408 -24.61 -21.80 -4.26
C THR A 408 -25.17 -20.60 -5.01
N LYS A 409 -26.03 -19.80 -4.36
CA LYS A 409 -26.53 -18.55 -4.94
C LYS A 409 -25.43 -17.52 -5.15
N LEU A 410 -24.55 -17.35 -4.16
CA LEU A 410 -23.44 -16.41 -4.26
C LEU A 410 -22.48 -16.79 -5.41
N THR A 411 -22.14 -18.08 -5.52
CA THR A 411 -21.30 -18.61 -6.59
C THR A 411 -21.94 -18.38 -7.95
N SER A 412 -23.23 -18.71 -8.10
CA SER A 412 -23.98 -18.52 -9.35
C SER A 412 -24.05 -17.04 -9.77
N ALA A 413 -24.29 -16.14 -8.81
CA ALA A 413 -24.37 -14.71 -9.06
C ALA A 413 -23.02 -14.12 -9.48
N ALA A 414 -21.93 -14.54 -8.81
CA ALA A 414 -20.58 -14.13 -9.15
C ALA A 414 -20.13 -14.62 -10.53
N GLN A 415 -20.47 -15.85 -10.90
CA GLN A 415 -20.19 -16.38 -12.24
C GLN A 415 -20.98 -15.65 -13.34
N SER A 416 -22.24 -15.31 -13.06
CA SER A 416 -23.13 -14.67 -14.04
C SER A 416 -22.75 -13.21 -14.29
N ASN A 417 -22.45 -12.43 -13.24
CA ASN A 417 -22.09 -11.02 -13.36
C ASN A 417 -21.03 -10.63 -12.30
N PRO A 418 -19.74 -10.95 -12.52
CA PRO A 418 -18.70 -10.70 -11.52
C PRO A 418 -18.53 -9.21 -11.21
N GLN A 419 -18.68 -8.33 -12.20
CA GLN A 419 -18.60 -6.89 -11.99
C GLN A 419 -19.74 -6.38 -11.09
N ALA A 420 -20.96 -6.91 -11.27
CA ALA A 420 -22.11 -6.54 -10.43
C ALA A 420 -21.95 -6.99 -8.98
N ILE A 421 -21.29 -8.13 -8.76
CA ILE A 421 -20.93 -8.61 -7.42
C ILE A 421 -19.79 -7.77 -6.81
N ALA A 422 -18.78 -7.43 -7.60
CA ALA A 422 -17.70 -6.55 -7.13
C ALA A 422 -18.26 -5.19 -6.68
N THR A 423 -19.16 -4.58 -7.45
CA THR A 423 -19.81 -3.31 -7.11
C THR A 423 -20.84 -3.43 -5.97
N LEU A 424 -21.36 -4.64 -5.71
CA LEU A 424 -22.24 -4.92 -4.57
C LEU A 424 -21.46 -4.86 -3.25
N PHE A 425 -20.30 -5.52 -3.17
CA PHE A 425 -19.51 -5.59 -1.94
C PHE A 425 -18.55 -4.41 -1.78
N ALA A 426 -17.88 -4.00 -2.85
CA ALA A 426 -16.91 -2.92 -2.88
C ALA A 426 -17.46 -1.69 -3.62
N SER A 427 -16.92 -0.51 -3.34
CA SER A 427 -17.21 0.64 -4.19
C SER A 427 -16.66 0.39 -5.58
N GLY A 428 -17.45 0.67 -6.61
CA GLY A 428 -17.02 0.44 -7.97
C GLY A 428 -17.66 1.41 -8.95
N THR A 429 -17.06 1.46 -10.14
CA THR A 429 -17.54 2.24 -11.26
C THR A 429 -17.74 1.36 -12.48
N SER A 430 -18.84 1.56 -13.19
CA SER A 430 -19.04 1.02 -14.54
C SER A 430 -19.08 2.15 -15.56
N VAL A 431 -18.44 1.93 -16.72
CA VAL A 431 -18.40 2.91 -17.82
C VAL A 431 -19.23 2.35 -18.98
N SER A 432 -20.17 3.13 -19.50
CA SER A 432 -21.08 2.66 -20.56
C SER A 432 -20.44 2.58 -21.96
N LYS A 433 -19.36 3.33 -22.20
CA LYS A 433 -18.58 3.31 -23.45
C LYS A 433 -17.08 3.14 -23.15
N PRO A 434 -16.56 1.90 -23.11
CA PRO A 434 -15.12 1.66 -22.91
C PRO A 434 -14.29 2.17 -24.10
N GLY A 435 -13.10 2.73 -23.83
CA GLY A 435 -12.13 3.17 -24.84
C GLY A 435 -11.92 4.69 -24.94
N GLY A 436 -12.88 5.51 -24.50
CA GLY A 436 -12.73 6.98 -24.44
C GLY A 436 -12.52 7.56 -23.04
N VAL A 437 -12.99 6.84 -22.02
CA VAL A 437 -12.99 7.24 -20.61
C VAL A 437 -12.45 6.11 -19.76
N THR A 438 -11.50 6.43 -18.89
CA THR A 438 -10.98 5.52 -17.87
C THR A 438 -11.15 6.15 -16.50
N VAL A 439 -11.83 5.48 -15.58
CA VAL A 439 -11.90 5.95 -14.19
C VAL A 439 -10.56 5.62 -13.53
N VAL A 440 -9.84 6.64 -13.09
CA VAL A 440 -8.54 6.50 -12.40
C VAL A 440 -8.77 6.20 -10.92
N SER A 441 -9.68 6.94 -10.28
CA SER A 441 -10.04 6.71 -8.88
C SER A 441 -11.39 7.29 -8.55
N THR A 442 -11.99 6.82 -7.45
CA THR A 442 -13.15 7.45 -6.82
C THR A 442 -12.93 7.55 -5.33
N SER A 443 -13.54 8.55 -4.70
CA SER A 443 -13.53 8.69 -3.25
C SER A 443 -14.88 8.32 -2.69
N SER A 444 -14.95 7.23 -1.91
CA SER A 444 -16.20 6.77 -1.31
C SER A 444 -16.79 7.70 -0.26
N SER A 445 -16.00 8.64 0.27
CA SER A 445 -16.47 9.66 1.21
C SER A 445 -17.00 10.92 0.53
N LEU A 446 -16.60 11.19 -0.72
CA LEU A 446 -16.96 12.42 -1.44
C LEU A 446 -17.95 12.16 -2.58
N THR A 447 -17.74 11.08 -3.33
CA THR A 447 -18.53 10.75 -4.52
C THR A 447 -19.86 10.13 -4.07
N LYS A 448 -20.97 10.72 -4.51
CA LYS A 448 -22.30 10.18 -4.23
C LYS A 448 -22.63 9.05 -5.22
N PRO A 449 -23.32 7.98 -4.79
CA PRO A 449 -23.83 6.96 -5.71
C PRO A 449 -24.72 7.58 -6.79
N GLY A 450 -24.55 7.16 -8.05
CA GLY A 450 -25.33 7.69 -9.17
C GLY A 450 -24.66 7.47 -10.53
N THR A 451 -25.37 7.81 -11.60
CA THR A 451 -24.88 7.76 -12.98
C THR A 451 -24.57 9.17 -13.47
N TYR A 452 -23.34 9.35 -13.95
CA TYR A 452 -22.77 10.63 -14.35
C TYR A 452 -22.44 10.60 -15.84
N ALA A 453 -23.19 11.34 -16.65
CA ALA A 453 -22.88 11.52 -18.07
C ALA A 453 -21.58 12.33 -18.23
N ILE A 454 -20.71 11.91 -19.16
CA ILE A 454 -19.43 12.53 -19.45
C ILE A 454 -19.51 13.16 -20.84
N ASN A 455 -19.40 14.48 -20.91
CA ASN A 455 -19.41 15.20 -22.17
C ASN A 455 -18.17 16.08 -22.26
N VAL A 456 -17.39 15.92 -23.34
CA VAL A 456 -16.17 16.69 -23.58
C VAL A 456 -16.44 17.74 -24.64
N THR A 457 -16.41 19.02 -24.26
CA THR A 457 -16.65 20.16 -25.15
C THR A 457 -15.38 20.55 -25.90
N SER A 458 -14.21 20.40 -25.29
CA SER A 458 -12.93 20.66 -25.95
C SER A 458 -11.87 19.69 -25.42
N PRO A 459 -11.13 18.97 -26.29
CA PRO A 459 -10.09 18.05 -25.86
C PRO A 459 -8.88 18.79 -25.30
N ALA A 460 -8.10 18.11 -24.47
CA ALA A 460 -6.81 18.64 -24.05
C ALA A 460 -5.84 18.67 -25.23
N THR A 461 -5.03 19.73 -25.31
CA THR A 461 -3.98 19.88 -26.32
C THR A 461 -2.60 19.91 -25.67
N GLN A 462 -1.56 19.65 -26.45
CA GLN A 462 -0.16 19.74 -26.02
C GLN A 462 0.42 21.06 -26.48
N GLY A 463 1.40 21.59 -25.75
CA GLY A 463 2.28 22.62 -26.30
C GLY A 463 3.01 22.03 -27.50
N SER A 464 2.84 22.64 -28.68
CA SER A 464 3.46 22.15 -29.91
C SER A 464 3.97 23.31 -30.75
N VAL A 465 5.20 23.19 -31.22
CA VAL A 465 5.87 24.16 -32.10
C VAL A 465 6.41 23.45 -33.33
N THR A 466 6.33 24.10 -34.49
CA THR A 466 6.89 23.59 -35.73
C THR A 466 8.13 24.42 -36.09
N SER A 467 9.24 23.77 -36.42
CA SER A 467 10.44 24.45 -36.93
C SER A 467 10.13 25.10 -38.28
N GLY A 468 10.48 26.37 -38.45
CA GLY A 468 10.32 27.07 -39.72
C GLY A 468 11.34 26.58 -40.75
N SER A 469 10.86 26.39 -41.99
CA SER A 469 11.59 25.95 -43.21
C SER A 469 11.46 24.46 -43.55
N ASN A 470 11.46 24.18 -44.85
CA ASN A 470 11.46 22.83 -45.41
C ASN A 470 12.89 22.27 -45.34
N ILE A 471 13.10 21.19 -44.59
CA ILE A 471 14.42 20.58 -44.40
C ILE A 471 14.76 19.75 -45.65
N THR A 472 15.90 20.06 -46.28
CA THR A 472 16.41 19.29 -47.44
C THR A 472 17.34 18.19 -46.95
N PHE A 473 17.19 16.99 -47.51
CA PHE A 473 18.03 15.83 -47.19
C PHE A 473 18.89 15.43 -48.40
N PRO A 474 20.09 14.87 -48.20
CA PRO A 474 20.69 14.51 -46.91
C PRO A 474 21.16 15.73 -46.10
N LEU A 475 20.93 15.70 -44.79
CA LEU A 475 21.38 16.73 -43.85
C LEU A 475 22.59 16.21 -43.08
N THR A 476 23.70 16.94 -43.11
CA THR A 476 24.91 16.61 -42.32
C THR A 476 24.94 17.47 -41.06
N ILE A 477 25.11 16.83 -39.90
CA ILE A 477 25.40 17.51 -38.64
C ILE A 477 26.89 17.85 -38.61
N GLY A 478 27.22 19.12 -38.41
CA GLY A 478 28.55 19.69 -38.32
C GLY A 478 28.64 20.63 -37.11
N ALA A 479 29.84 21.14 -36.84
CA ALA A 479 30.09 22.09 -35.74
C ALA A 479 29.17 23.34 -35.74
N ASP A 480 28.61 23.70 -36.90
CA ASP A 480 27.73 24.87 -37.08
C ASP A 480 26.23 24.57 -36.88
N ASN A 481 25.83 23.32 -36.65
CA ASN A 481 24.43 22.93 -36.50
C ASN A 481 24.20 21.77 -35.52
N ASP A 482 25.21 21.47 -34.68
CA ASP A 482 25.19 20.35 -33.74
C ASP A 482 24.49 20.67 -32.42
N ASN A 483 24.10 21.93 -32.15
CA ASN A 483 23.60 22.32 -30.84
C ASN A 483 22.35 23.19 -30.87
N PHE A 484 21.50 23.00 -29.86
CA PHE A 484 20.29 23.78 -29.62
C PHE A 484 19.84 23.61 -28.17
N THR A 485 18.81 24.35 -27.77
CA THR A 485 18.16 24.18 -26.47
C THR A 485 16.64 24.15 -26.65
N VAL A 486 15.92 23.61 -25.67
CA VAL A 486 14.46 23.61 -25.66
C VAL A 486 13.96 23.95 -24.28
N ALA A 487 12.77 24.55 -24.20
CA ALA A 487 12.02 24.64 -22.97
C ALA A 487 10.77 23.76 -23.08
N ILE A 488 10.61 22.83 -22.13
CA ILE A 488 9.51 21.87 -22.07
C ILE A 488 8.81 22.04 -20.73
N ASP A 489 7.52 22.35 -20.74
CA ASP A 489 6.69 22.47 -19.53
C ASP A 489 7.29 23.42 -18.46
N GLY A 490 8.02 24.45 -18.91
CA GLY A 490 8.70 25.42 -18.05
C GLY A 490 10.13 25.06 -17.64
N VAL A 491 10.63 23.87 -18.02
CA VAL A 491 12.00 23.41 -17.77
C VAL A 491 12.86 23.70 -18.99
N GLN A 492 13.91 24.50 -18.79
CA GLN A 492 14.90 24.80 -19.82
C GLN A 492 15.96 23.69 -19.85
N SER A 493 16.18 23.11 -21.03
CA SER A 493 17.25 22.13 -21.24
C SER A 493 18.63 22.75 -21.06
N GLY A 494 19.65 21.91 -20.81
CA GLY A 494 21.03 22.28 -21.13
C GLY A 494 21.24 22.42 -22.63
N THR A 495 22.49 22.68 -23.05
CA THR A 495 22.86 22.62 -24.47
C THR A 495 22.76 21.19 -24.97
N ILE A 496 21.75 20.92 -25.80
CA ILE A 496 21.55 19.63 -26.43
C ILE A 496 22.50 19.55 -27.62
N LYS A 497 23.31 18.49 -27.66
CA LYS A 497 24.23 18.21 -28.76
C LYS A 497 23.78 17.00 -29.56
N LEU A 498 23.72 17.15 -30.88
CA LEU A 498 23.66 16.08 -31.86
C LEU A 498 25.08 15.64 -32.22
N THR A 499 25.25 14.40 -32.65
CA THR A 499 26.57 13.84 -32.96
C THR A 499 27.14 14.45 -34.23
N ASP A 500 28.25 15.19 -34.09
CA ASP A 500 29.02 15.77 -35.20
C ASP A 500 29.42 14.71 -36.25
N GLY A 501 29.36 15.08 -37.53
CA GLY A 501 29.62 14.21 -38.67
C GLY A 501 28.48 13.25 -39.04
N THR A 502 27.36 13.24 -38.33
CA THR A 502 26.23 12.34 -38.63
C THR A 502 25.44 12.84 -39.85
N VAL A 503 25.12 11.94 -40.79
CA VAL A 503 24.30 12.25 -41.97
C VAL A 503 22.91 11.63 -41.81
N TYR A 504 21.88 12.46 -41.82
CA TYR A 504 20.47 12.04 -41.85
C TYR A 504 19.95 12.08 -43.28
N ASN A 505 19.35 10.97 -43.74
CA ASN A 505 18.82 10.85 -45.10
C ASN A 505 17.33 11.17 -45.21
N ASN A 506 16.62 11.27 -44.07
CA ASN A 506 15.21 11.64 -44.00
C ASN A 506 14.91 12.33 -42.66
N GLY A 507 13.78 13.03 -42.60
CA GLY A 507 13.40 13.81 -41.42
C GLY A 507 12.89 12.98 -40.25
N ASN A 508 12.43 11.75 -40.46
CA ASN A 508 12.00 10.88 -39.38
C ASN A 508 13.20 10.44 -38.53
N ASP A 509 14.32 10.10 -39.15
CA ASP A 509 15.57 9.74 -38.45
C ASP A 509 16.12 10.95 -37.67
N LEU A 510 16.06 12.14 -38.27
CA LEU A 510 16.44 13.39 -37.60
C LEU A 510 15.52 13.68 -36.39
N ALA A 511 14.21 13.57 -36.57
CA ALA A 511 13.23 13.78 -35.50
C ALA A 511 13.45 12.80 -34.33
N ALA A 512 13.68 11.51 -34.64
CA ALA A 512 13.96 10.50 -33.63
C ALA A 512 15.26 10.78 -32.86
N ALA A 513 16.33 11.19 -33.57
CA ALA A 513 17.59 11.57 -32.95
C ALA A 513 17.45 12.80 -32.05
N MET A 514 16.76 13.84 -32.53
CA MET A 514 16.48 15.03 -31.73
C MET A 514 15.61 14.73 -30.52
N GLN A 515 14.58 13.88 -30.66
CA GLN A 515 13.70 13.48 -29.55
C GLN A 515 14.52 12.76 -28.48
N THR A 516 15.39 11.87 -28.92
CA THR A 516 16.31 11.14 -28.03
C THR A 516 17.27 12.09 -27.34
N ALA A 517 17.86 13.04 -28.05
CA ALA A 517 18.79 14.02 -27.49
C ALA A 517 18.10 14.92 -26.44
N ILE A 518 16.89 15.42 -26.74
CA ILE A 518 16.07 16.21 -25.82
C ILE A 518 15.71 15.39 -24.57
N ASN A 519 15.10 14.23 -24.74
CA ASN A 519 14.64 13.39 -23.62
C ASN A 519 15.82 12.80 -22.84
N ASN A 520 17.03 12.88 -23.39
CA ASN A 520 18.25 12.48 -22.71
C ASN A 520 18.95 13.58 -21.92
N ASP A 521 18.55 14.85 -22.10
CA ASP A 521 19.13 15.97 -21.36
C ASP A 521 18.94 15.79 -19.85
N ALA A 522 20.00 16.09 -19.08
CA ALA A 522 20.03 15.84 -17.64
C ALA A 522 18.97 16.65 -16.88
N THR A 523 18.68 17.87 -17.32
CA THR A 523 17.68 18.73 -16.67
C THR A 523 16.26 18.28 -17.00
N ILE A 524 16.02 17.89 -18.25
CA ILE A 524 14.73 17.35 -18.73
C ILE A 524 14.41 16.03 -18.01
N LYS A 525 15.36 15.09 -17.93
CA LYS A 525 15.17 13.83 -17.18
C LYS A 525 14.94 14.05 -15.69
N ALA A 526 15.74 14.91 -15.07
CA ALA A 526 15.62 15.18 -13.64
C ALA A 526 14.24 15.77 -13.30
N ALA A 527 13.65 16.55 -14.22
CA ALA A 527 12.32 17.10 -14.07
C ALA A 527 11.19 16.12 -14.48
N GLY A 528 11.50 14.97 -15.07
CA GLY A 528 10.51 13.98 -15.50
C GLY A 528 9.64 14.44 -16.68
N VAL A 529 10.06 15.46 -17.43
CA VAL A 529 9.35 15.95 -18.62
C VAL A 529 9.94 15.34 -19.88
N SER A 530 9.17 15.30 -20.96
CA SER A 530 9.63 14.77 -22.24
C SER A 530 8.92 15.42 -23.42
N SER A 531 9.52 15.30 -24.60
CA SER A 531 8.96 15.76 -25.86
C SER A 531 8.82 14.60 -26.85
N ASN A 532 7.81 14.70 -27.71
CA ASN A 532 7.65 13.92 -28.92
C ASN A 532 7.99 14.82 -30.11
N ILE A 533 8.87 14.35 -31.00
CA ILE A 533 9.20 15.05 -32.24
C ILE A 533 8.73 14.21 -33.41
N THR A 534 7.97 14.82 -34.31
CA THR A 534 7.57 14.20 -35.57
C THR A 534 8.09 15.03 -36.73
N PHE A 535 8.25 14.41 -37.89
CA PHE A 535 8.55 15.11 -39.12
C PHE A 535 7.34 15.01 -40.04
N ALA A 536 6.73 16.16 -40.34
CA ALA A 536 5.54 16.24 -41.18
C ALA A 536 5.59 17.51 -42.03
N ASN A 537 5.11 17.42 -43.28
CA ASN A 537 5.06 18.55 -44.21
C ASN A 537 6.40 19.27 -44.41
N GLY A 538 7.52 18.53 -44.36
CA GLY A 538 8.86 19.08 -44.56
C GLY A 538 9.49 19.74 -43.33
N ALA A 539 8.83 19.75 -42.17
CA ALA A 539 9.28 20.41 -40.96
C ALA A 539 9.25 19.47 -39.74
N LEU A 540 10.03 19.81 -38.72
CA LEU A 540 10.01 19.14 -37.42
C LEU A 540 8.91 19.77 -36.56
N GLN A 541 8.06 18.93 -35.99
CA GLN A 541 7.05 19.34 -35.01
C GLN A 541 7.47 18.79 -33.64
N PHE A 542 7.73 19.70 -32.71
CA PHE A 542 8.10 19.42 -31.33
C PHE A 542 6.86 19.60 -30.46
N SER A 543 6.42 18.51 -29.84
CA SER A 543 5.28 18.52 -28.92
C SER A 543 5.74 18.07 -27.53
N SER A 544 5.18 18.64 -26.47
CA SER A 544 5.38 18.12 -25.12
C SER A 544 4.63 16.78 -25.01
N ALA A 545 5.15 15.84 -24.22
CA ALA A 545 4.45 14.59 -23.96
C ALA A 545 3.25 14.76 -23.02
N SER A 546 3.24 15.83 -22.22
CA SER A 546 2.12 16.17 -21.33
C SER A 546 1.01 16.89 -22.09
N TYR A 547 -0.22 16.83 -21.56
CA TYR A 547 -1.37 17.57 -22.07
C TYR A 547 -1.78 18.65 -21.07
N GLY A 548 -2.37 19.75 -21.56
CA GLY A 548 -2.99 20.76 -20.71
C GLY A 548 -2.34 22.13 -20.72
N ALA A 549 -2.81 23.03 -19.86
CA ALA A 549 -2.29 24.40 -19.76
C ALA A 549 -0.83 24.47 -19.24
N THR A 550 -0.39 23.44 -18.50
CA THR A 550 1.00 23.29 -18.06
C THR A 550 1.92 22.75 -19.16
N SER A 551 1.34 22.10 -20.17
CA SER A 551 2.07 21.62 -21.34
C SER A 551 2.59 22.82 -22.14
N SER A 552 3.89 22.92 -22.34
CA SER A 552 4.47 23.98 -23.17
C SER A 552 5.73 23.54 -23.89
N MET A 553 5.93 24.08 -25.10
CA MET A 553 7.11 23.80 -25.90
C MET A 553 7.69 25.08 -26.47
N GLN A 554 9.01 25.15 -26.45
CA GLN A 554 9.79 26.17 -27.13
C GLN A 554 11.09 25.55 -27.62
N VAL A 555 11.49 25.88 -28.84
CA VAL A 555 12.82 25.62 -29.36
C VAL A 555 13.59 26.93 -29.32
N THR A 556 14.75 26.91 -28.68
CA THR A 556 15.63 28.08 -28.54
C THR A 556 17.00 27.68 -29.08
N THR A 557 17.52 28.38 -30.07
CA THR A 557 18.87 28.12 -30.57
C THR A 557 19.91 28.79 -29.69
N VAL A 558 21.14 28.28 -29.68
CA VAL A 558 22.23 28.90 -28.92
C VAL A 558 22.93 29.88 -29.85
N ALA A 559 22.74 31.17 -29.60
CA ALA A 559 23.53 32.22 -30.23
C ALA A 559 24.99 32.13 -29.75
N THR A 560 25.78 31.26 -30.36
CA THR A 560 27.24 31.44 -30.34
C THR A 560 27.55 32.52 -31.38
N GLY A 561 28.35 33.52 -31.01
CA GLY A 561 28.60 34.75 -31.77
C GLY A 561 29.33 34.60 -33.11
N GLY A 562 28.96 33.61 -33.93
CA GLY A 562 29.32 33.43 -35.32
C GLY A 562 28.47 32.30 -35.91
N SER A 563 27.68 32.60 -36.94
CA SER A 563 27.04 31.73 -37.98
C SER A 563 26.64 30.26 -37.69
N GLY A 564 26.57 29.79 -36.44
CA GLY A 564 26.39 28.39 -36.03
C GLY A 564 25.02 28.06 -35.44
N ASP A 565 23.97 28.77 -35.83
CA ASP A 565 22.60 28.29 -35.59
C ASP A 565 22.29 27.19 -36.61
N PRO A 566 21.73 26.03 -36.20
CA PRO A 566 21.25 25.04 -37.14
C PRO A 566 20.20 25.68 -38.06
N ALA A 567 20.55 25.92 -39.33
CA ALA A 567 19.70 26.62 -40.30
C ALA A 567 18.34 25.94 -40.54
N PHE A 568 18.18 24.68 -40.11
CA PHE A 568 16.95 23.90 -40.16
C PHE A 568 16.06 24.06 -38.91
N LEU A 569 16.53 24.75 -37.87
CA LEU A 569 15.77 25.11 -36.68
C LEU A 569 15.64 26.63 -36.59
N THR A 570 14.42 27.07 -36.28
CA THR A 570 14.15 28.47 -35.97
C THR A 570 13.79 28.58 -34.51
N VAL A 571 14.23 29.64 -33.82
CA VAL A 571 13.68 29.98 -32.51
C VAL A 571 12.18 30.10 -32.62
N THR A 572 11.45 29.37 -31.79
CA THR A 572 10.00 29.41 -31.77
C THR A 572 9.52 30.26 -30.59
N ASN A 573 8.34 30.86 -30.75
CA ASN A 573 7.62 31.37 -29.60
C ASN A 573 7.15 30.19 -28.74
N LYS A 574 7.13 30.37 -27.43
CA LYS A 574 6.55 29.40 -26.50
C LYS A 574 5.09 29.11 -26.89
N ALA A 575 4.79 27.87 -27.25
CA ALA A 575 3.42 27.39 -27.44
C ALA A 575 2.97 26.65 -26.18
N THR A 576 1.75 26.92 -25.73
CA THR A 576 1.12 26.25 -24.59
C THR A 576 -0.04 25.40 -25.05
N GLY A 577 -0.21 24.23 -24.43
CA GLY A 577 -1.42 23.45 -24.55
C GLY A 577 -2.59 24.09 -23.81
N THR A 578 -3.74 23.43 -23.88
CA THR A 578 -4.98 23.81 -23.20
C THR A 578 -5.54 22.59 -22.48
N ASP A 579 -6.08 22.77 -21.28
CA ASP A 579 -6.78 21.70 -20.57
C ASP A 579 -8.06 21.30 -21.30
N ALA A 580 -8.51 20.06 -21.09
CA ALA A 580 -9.81 19.63 -21.56
C ALA A 580 -10.93 20.46 -20.89
N VAL A 581 -12.01 20.72 -21.62
CA VAL A 581 -13.24 21.29 -21.07
C VAL A 581 -14.31 20.23 -21.14
N ALA A 582 -14.79 19.77 -20.00
CA ALA A 582 -15.76 18.68 -19.91
C ALA A 582 -16.72 18.84 -18.73
N THR A 583 -17.86 18.16 -18.81
CA THR A 583 -18.84 18.05 -17.72
C THR A 583 -18.97 16.61 -17.24
N ILE A 584 -19.12 16.43 -15.94
CA ILE A 584 -19.43 15.14 -15.29
C ILE A 584 -20.78 15.28 -14.60
N GLY A 585 -21.77 14.50 -15.03
CA GLY A 585 -23.15 14.59 -14.52
C GLY A 585 -23.82 15.93 -14.78
N GLY A 586 -23.45 16.60 -15.88
CA GLY A 586 -23.93 17.94 -16.22
C GLY A 586 -23.29 19.09 -15.42
N GLN A 587 -22.36 18.79 -14.50
CA GLN A 587 -21.60 19.81 -13.78
C GLN A 587 -20.21 19.99 -14.41
N PRO A 588 -19.67 21.22 -14.48
CA PRO A 588 -18.30 21.45 -14.96
C PRO A 588 -17.28 20.66 -14.14
N ALA A 589 -16.44 19.87 -14.81
CA ALA A 589 -15.31 19.18 -14.19
C ALA A 589 -14.10 20.11 -14.15
N THR A 590 -13.26 19.95 -13.13
CA THR A 590 -11.93 20.61 -13.11
C THR A 590 -10.98 19.73 -13.90
N ALA A 591 -10.37 20.25 -14.95
CA ALA A 591 -9.44 19.51 -15.77
C ALA A 591 -7.99 19.89 -15.49
N THR A 592 -7.09 18.92 -15.62
CA THR A 592 -5.65 19.13 -15.68
C THR A 592 -5.14 18.23 -16.79
N GLY A 593 -4.84 18.81 -17.95
CA GLY A 593 -4.60 18.06 -19.18
C GLY A 593 -5.82 17.23 -19.57
N ASN A 594 -5.59 15.93 -19.78
CA ASN A 594 -6.62 14.94 -20.11
C ASN A 594 -7.27 14.30 -18.87
N VAL A 595 -6.89 14.72 -17.66
CA VAL A 595 -7.47 14.21 -16.41
C VAL A 595 -8.56 15.16 -15.92
N LEU A 596 -9.74 14.62 -15.65
CA LEU A 596 -10.90 15.32 -15.14
C LEU A 596 -11.15 14.95 -13.68
N VAL A 597 -11.41 15.95 -12.85
CA VAL A 597 -11.85 15.81 -11.47
C VAL A 597 -13.29 16.28 -11.37
N GLY A 598 -14.17 15.38 -10.91
CA GLY A 598 -15.58 15.66 -10.70
C GLY A 598 -15.82 16.68 -9.60
N THR A 599 -16.92 17.43 -9.74
CA THR A 599 -17.37 18.45 -8.78
C THR A 599 -18.79 18.10 -8.29
N GLY A 600 -19.27 18.76 -7.24
CA GLY A 600 -20.61 18.54 -6.70
C GLY A 600 -20.84 17.08 -6.27
N PRO A 601 -21.91 16.40 -6.74
CA PRO A 601 -22.15 14.99 -6.41
C PRO A 601 -21.07 14.02 -6.91
N ALA A 602 -20.32 14.39 -7.97
CA ALA A 602 -19.20 13.62 -8.50
C ALA A 602 -17.85 13.96 -7.84
N ALA A 603 -17.84 14.75 -6.77
CA ALA A 603 -16.61 15.14 -6.07
C ALA A 603 -15.77 13.91 -5.69
N GLY A 604 -14.46 13.98 -5.96
CA GLY A 604 -13.53 12.87 -5.69
C GLY A 604 -13.50 11.76 -6.75
N MET A 605 -14.30 11.85 -7.81
CA MET A 605 -14.15 11.03 -9.01
C MET A 605 -13.06 11.63 -9.90
N ILE A 606 -12.06 10.82 -10.27
CA ILE A 606 -10.99 11.19 -11.19
C ILE A 606 -11.07 10.30 -12.42
N ILE A 607 -11.13 10.91 -13.59
CA ILE A 607 -11.26 10.26 -14.89
C ILE A 607 -10.11 10.71 -15.79
N SER A 608 -9.51 9.79 -16.54
CA SER A 608 -8.62 10.10 -17.64
C SER A 608 -9.36 9.94 -18.97
N LEU A 609 -9.14 10.89 -19.87
CA LEU A 609 -9.64 10.86 -21.25
C LEU A 609 -8.56 10.32 -22.20
N ALA A 610 -8.99 9.66 -23.26
CA ALA A 610 -8.12 9.38 -24.40
C ALA A 610 -7.76 10.68 -25.15
N ALA A 611 -6.61 10.69 -25.83
CA ALA A 611 -6.16 11.86 -26.58
C ALA A 611 -7.16 12.21 -27.71
N GLY A 612 -7.52 13.49 -27.84
CA GLY A 612 -8.43 13.96 -28.89
C GLY A 612 -9.92 13.68 -28.66
N SER A 613 -10.32 13.08 -27.53
CA SER A 613 -11.72 12.79 -27.20
C SER A 613 -12.59 14.05 -27.19
N THR A 614 -13.66 14.06 -28.01
CA THR A 614 -14.63 15.17 -28.08
C THR A 614 -16.06 14.61 -28.20
N GLY A 615 -17.04 15.25 -27.57
CA GLY A 615 -18.45 14.90 -27.60
C GLY A 615 -18.90 14.00 -26.45
N ASP A 616 -19.97 13.22 -26.68
CA ASP A 616 -20.59 12.32 -25.70
C ASP A 616 -19.74 11.06 -25.46
N MET A 617 -19.04 11.04 -24.34
CA MET A 617 -18.18 9.94 -23.91
C MET A 617 -18.95 8.85 -23.12
N GLY A 618 -20.28 8.90 -23.11
CA GLY A 618 -21.11 7.98 -22.34
C GLY A 618 -21.25 8.42 -20.89
N SER A 619 -21.31 7.45 -19.98
CA SER A 619 -21.60 7.69 -18.57
C SER A 619 -20.79 6.78 -17.66
N VAL A 620 -20.47 7.30 -16.48
CA VAL A 620 -19.85 6.56 -15.37
C VAL A 620 -20.90 6.38 -14.29
N THR A 621 -21.24 5.14 -13.95
CA THR A 621 -22.09 4.83 -12.80
C THR A 621 -21.21 4.48 -11.62
N TYR A 622 -21.36 5.19 -10.51
CA TYR A 622 -20.68 4.91 -9.25
C TYR A 622 -21.66 4.31 -8.25
N SER A 623 -21.27 3.20 -7.61
CA SER A 623 -21.97 2.64 -6.45
C SER A 623 -21.07 2.62 -5.22
N GLN A 624 -21.66 2.86 -4.05
CA GLN A 624 -21.02 2.59 -2.77
C GLN A 624 -21.37 1.17 -2.34
N GLY A 625 -20.37 0.29 -2.24
CA GLY A 625 -20.55 -1.10 -1.81
C GLY A 625 -21.17 -1.25 -0.41
N PHE A 626 -21.80 -2.39 -0.14
CA PHE A 626 -22.36 -2.74 1.17
C PHE A 626 -21.29 -2.71 2.28
N SER A 627 -20.08 -3.20 1.99
CA SER A 627 -19.00 -3.26 2.97
C SER A 627 -18.58 -1.88 3.45
N TYR A 628 -18.57 -0.89 2.56
CA TYR A 628 -18.29 0.50 2.93
C TYR A 628 -19.40 1.07 3.81
N ASN A 629 -20.68 0.95 3.40
CA ASN A 629 -21.81 1.45 4.18
C ASN A 629 -21.85 0.84 5.60
N LEU A 630 -21.59 -0.46 5.70
CA LEU A 630 -21.58 -1.16 6.98
C LEU A 630 -20.37 -0.79 7.83
N SER A 631 -19.18 -0.70 7.25
CA SER A 631 -17.98 -0.24 7.96
C SER A 631 -18.15 1.19 8.49
N GLN A 632 -18.79 2.08 7.73
CA GLN A 632 -19.11 3.43 8.20
C GLN A 632 -20.12 3.44 9.34
N SER A 633 -21.14 2.58 9.29
CA SER A 633 -22.09 2.43 10.40
C SER A 633 -21.39 1.95 11.66
N ILE A 634 -20.48 0.97 11.54
CA ILE A 634 -19.66 0.47 12.64
C ILE A 634 -18.74 1.56 13.19
N ASN A 635 -18.05 2.31 12.32
CA ASN A 635 -17.21 3.44 12.72
C ASN A 635 -18.00 4.45 13.56
N ASN A 636 -19.22 4.79 13.16
CA ASN A 636 -20.07 5.70 13.91
C ASN A 636 -20.49 5.12 15.27
N MET A 637 -20.66 3.80 15.39
CA MET A 637 -20.97 3.16 16.67
C MET A 637 -19.76 3.13 17.62
N VAL A 638 -18.60 2.75 17.08
CA VAL A 638 -17.34 2.50 17.82
C VAL A 638 -16.57 3.78 18.11
N SER A 639 -16.85 4.89 17.40
CA SER A 639 -16.09 6.13 17.56
C SER A 639 -15.98 6.54 19.03
N THR A 640 -14.74 6.71 19.46
CA THR A 640 -14.36 7.14 20.81
C THR A 640 -14.26 8.66 20.91
N LYS A 641 -14.59 9.38 19.84
CA LYS A 641 -14.52 10.85 19.83
C LYS A 641 -15.79 11.45 20.43
N ALA A 642 -15.60 12.40 21.34
CA ALA A 642 -16.69 13.20 21.91
C ALA A 642 -17.53 13.93 20.85
N THR A 643 -16.93 14.27 19.71
CA THR A 643 -17.59 14.96 18.59
C THR A 643 -18.58 14.08 17.84
N ASP A 644 -18.41 12.76 17.91
CA ASP A 644 -19.12 11.83 17.05
C ASP A 644 -20.33 11.21 17.75
N ASN A 645 -20.51 11.46 19.06
CA ASN A 645 -21.55 10.88 19.90
C ASN A 645 -21.70 9.35 19.71
N GLY A 646 -20.57 8.65 19.56
CA GLY A 646 -20.54 7.20 19.37
C GLY A 646 -21.23 6.47 20.53
N LEU A 647 -21.96 5.41 20.20
CA LEU A 647 -22.77 4.69 21.18
C LEU A 647 -21.90 4.11 22.30
N PHE A 648 -20.78 3.48 21.95
CA PHE A 648 -19.83 2.93 22.93
C PHE A 648 -19.19 4.02 23.78
N TYR A 649 -18.86 5.17 23.19
CA TYR A 649 -18.33 6.32 23.93
C TYR A 649 -19.32 6.81 24.99
N SER A 650 -20.59 6.97 24.62
CA SER A 650 -21.63 7.46 25.53
C SER A 650 -21.85 6.54 26.75
N VAL A 651 -21.90 5.22 26.52
CA VAL A 651 -22.09 4.23 27.60
C VAL A 651 -20.84 4.14 28.47
N THR A 652 -19.65 4.12 27.87
CA THR A 652 -18.36 4.09 28.58
C THR A 652 -18.22 5.29 29.51
N ASN A 653 -18.53 6.49 29.02
CA ASN A 653 -18.48 7.70 29.84
C ASN A 653 -19.49 7.68 31.00
N SER A 654 -20.70 7.15 30.77
CA SER A 654 -21.72 7.01 31.82
C SER A 654 -21.27 6.07 32.94
N ILE A 655 -20.64 4.94 32.58
CA ILE A 655 -20.09 3.98 33.54
C ILE A 655 -18.91 4.59 34.30
N ASN A 656 -17.95 5.20 33.60
CA ASN A 656 -16.79 5.88 34.23
C ASN A 656 -17.22 6.98 35.20
N ALA A 657 -18.25 7.76 34.85
CA ALA A 657 -18.81 8.77 35.76
C ALA A 657 -19.46 8.14 36.99
N SER A 658 -20.04 6.93 36.87
CA SER A 658 -20.61 6.19 37.99
C SER A 658 -19.53 5.62 38.91
N ILE A 659 -18.47 5.04 38.35
CA ILE A 659 -17.27 4.59 39.09
C ILE A 659 -16.67 5.75 39.87
N THR A 660 -16.46 6.90 39.22
CA THR A 660 -15.89 8.10 39.87
C THR A 660 -16.74 8.57 41.06
N ARG A 661 -18.08 8.49 40.96
CA ARG A 661 -18.98 8.83 42.07
C ARG A 661 -18.90 7.82 43.21
N LEU A 662 -18.81 6.53 42.91
CA LEU A 662 -18.66 5.48 43.93
C LEU A 662 -17.33 5.62 44.68
N GLN A 663 -16.23 5.83 43.97
CA GLN A 663 -14.90 6.05 44.57
C GLN A 663 -14.89 7.25 45.53
N ALA A 664 -15.60 8.32 45.18
CA ALA A 664 -15.77 9.47 46.08
C ALA A 664 -16.56 9.10 47.35
N GLN A 665 -17.65 8.34 47.22
CA GLN A 665 -18.44 7.85 48.36
C GLN A 665 -17.67 6.87 49.25
N GLU A 666 -16.87 5.98 48.66
CA GLU A 666 -16.01 5.06 49.40
C GLU A 666 -14.96 5.81 50.22
N THR A 667 -14.33 6.82 49.63
CA THR A 667 -13.34 7.67 50.31
C THR A 667 -13.96 8.39 51.52
N GLU A 668 -15.17 8.94 51.35
CA GLU A 668 -15.91 9.57 52.43
C GLU A 668 -16.26 8.56 53.54
N MET A 669 -16.73 7.38 53.16
CA MET A 669 -17.10 6.32 54.10
C MET A 669 -15.90 5.76 54.87
N GLN A 670 -14.77 5.59 54.20
CA GLN A 670 -13.52 5.17 54.81
C GLN A 670 -13.05 6.20 55.86
N THR A 671 -13.17 7.50 55.54
CA THR A 671 -12.89 8.58 56.48
C THR A 671 -13.79 8.52 57.72
N ARG A 672 -15.09 8.30 57.51
CA ARG A 672 -16.06 8.13 58.60
C ARG A 672 -15.76 6.91 59.47
N LEU A 673 -15.40 5.77 58.87
CA LEU A 673 -15.04 4.55 59.58
C LEU A 673 -13.81 4.74 60.48
N THR A 674 -12.80 5.47 60.00
CA THR A 674 -11.63 5.82 60.83
C THR A 674 -12.03 6.65 62.05
N GLN A 675 -12.94 7.62 61.90
CA GLN A 675 -13.45 8.41 63.03
C GLN A 675 -14.28 7.57 64.02
N VAL A 676 -15.15 6.69 63.51
CA VAL A 676 -15.94 5.76 64.32
C VAL A 676 -15.03 4.83 65.12
N GLN A 677 -14.00 4.27 64.49
CA GLN A 677 -13.01 3.44 65.17
C GLN A 677 -12.29 4.21 66.30
N ALA A 678 -11.86 5.45 66.04
CA ALA A 678 -11.23 6.28 67.05
C ALA A 678 -12.16 6.54 68.25
N ASN A 679 -13.45 6.81 67.98
CA ASN A 679 -14.46 6.99 69.03
C ASN A 679 -14.68 5.71 69.84
N TYR A 680 -14.79 4.55 69.19
CA TYR A 680 -14.90 3.27 69.89
C TYR A 680 -13.67 3.00 70.76
N VAL A 681 -12.46 3.20 70.24
CA VAL A 681 -11.22 3.05 71.03
C VAL A 681 -11.25 3.96 72.27
N GLN A 682 -11.65 5.22 72.13
CA GLN A 682 -11.77 6.13 73.27
C GLN A 682 -12.81 5.66 74.30
N GLN A 683 -14.02 5.31 73.86
CA GLN A 683 -15.12 4.89 74.74
C GLN A 683 -14.79 3.59 75.48
N PHE A 684 -14.26 2.58 74.78
CA PHE A 684 -13.91 1.31 75.40
C PHE A 684 -12.68 1.42 76.30
N THR A 685 -11.72 2.29 75.98
CA THR A 685 -10.60 2.58 76.90
C THR A 685 -11.11 3.25 78.18
N ALA A 686 -12.01 4.24 78.09
CA ALA A 686 -12.63 4.86 79.25
C ALA A 686 -13.44 3.85 80.08
N MET A 687 -14.17 2.93 79.43
CA MET A 687 -14.88 1.85 80.11
C MET A 687 -13.90 0.88 80.82
N ASP A 688 -12.82 0.46 80.16
CA ASP A 688 -11.80 -0.44 80.73
C ASP A 688 -11.15 0.17 81.98
N THR A 689 -10.80 1.47 81.94
CA THR A 689 -10.27 2.18 83.10
C THR A 689 -11.27 2.26 84.26
N THR A 690 -12.54 2.52 83.96
CA THR A 690 -13.61 2.59 84.98
C THR A 690 -13.85 1.21 85.61
N VAL A 691 -13.93 0.15 84.80
CA VAL A 691 -14.09 -1.23 85.28
C VAL A 691 -12.87 -1.68 86.07
N GLY A 692 -11.66 -1.32 85.65
CA GLY A 692 -10.42 -1.55 86.40
C GLY A 692 -10.44 -0.86 87.77
N ALA A 693 -10.86 0.40 87.83
CA ALA A 693 -11.02 1.13 89.09
C ALA A 693 -12.08 0.50 90.01
N LEU A 694 -13.20 0.05 89.46
CA LEU A 694 -14.26 -0.66 90.19
C LEU A 694 -13.76 -2.02 90.71
N LYS A 695 -12.98 -2.78 89.92
CA LYS A 695 -12.35 -4.03 90.37
C LYS A 695 -11.36 -3.78 91.50
N ASN A 696 -10.51 -2.76 91.38
CA ASN A 696 -9.59 -2.38 92.45
C ASN A 696 -10.34 -1.99 93.72
N THR A 697 -11.43 -1.22 93.60
CA THR A 697 -12.31 -0.86 94.72
C THR A 697 -12.97 -2.08 95.33
N SER A 698 -13.46 -3.02 94.51
CA SER A 698 -14.04 -4.28 94.97
C SER A 698 -13.00 -5.14 95.68
N SER A 699 -11.79 -5.31 95.14
CA SER A 699 -10.71 -6.04 95.80
C SER A 699 -10.33 -5.41 97.12
N TYR A 700 -10.23 -4.07 97.17
CA TYR A 700 -10.01 -3.33 98.41
C TYR A 700 -11.11 -3.59 99.43
N LEU A 701 -12.39 -3.47 99.04
CA LEU A 701 -13.53 -3.76 99.91
C LEU A 701 -13.55 -5.22 100.37
N THR A 702 -13.23 -6.18 99.49
CA THR A 702 -13.13 -7.60 99.84
C THR A 702 -12.00 -7.85 100.84
N THR A 703 -10.83 -7.22 100.67
CA THR A 703 -9.73 -7.30 101.65
C THR A 703 -10.13 -6.68 102.98
N GLN A 704 -10.79 -5.52 102.98
CA GLN A 704 -11.30 -4.89 104.21
C GLN A 704 -12.36 -5.77 104.89
N LEU A 705 -13.26 -6.38 104.14
CA LEU A 705 -14.27 -7.31 104.65
C LEU A 705 -13.65 -8.60 105.21
N ALA A 706 -12.62 -9.15 104.57
CA ALA A 706 -11.88 -10.31 105.05
C ALA A 706 -11.07 -10.01 106.32
N ASN A 707 -10.67 -8.75 106.51
CA ASN A 707 -9.98 -8.24 107.69
C ASN A 707 -10.93 -7.81 108.82
N LEU A 708 -12.26 -7.88 108.61
CA LEU A 708 -13.20 -7.71 109.73
C LEU A 708 -13.02 -8.90 110.69
N PRO A 709 -12.94 -8.65 112.01
CA PRO A 709 -12.80 -9.72 112.99
C PRO A 709 -14.00 -10.66 112.91
N LYS A 710 -13.74 -11.97 112.76
CA LYS A 710 -14.78 -12.98 112.88
C LYS A 710 -15.38 -12.88 114.28
N ILE A 711 -16.68 -12.61 114.39
CA ILE A 711 -17.40 -12.73 115.65
C ILE A 711 -17.40 -14.21 116.02
N SER A 712 -16.51 -14.59 116.93
CA SER A 712 -16.64 -15.80 117.72
C SER A 712 -17.56 -15.48 118.90
N SER A 713 -18.65 -16.24 119.02
CA SER A 713 -19.66 -16.28 120.09
C SER A 713 -20.50 -15.03 120.32
#